data_AF-A0A6C0DWJ9-F1
#
_entry.id   AF-A0A6C0DWJ9-F1
#
_cell.length_a   1.000
_cell.length_b   1.000
_cell.length_c   1.000
_cell.angle_alpha   90.00
_cell.angle_beta   90.00
_cell.angle_gamma   90.00
#
_symmetry.space_group_name_H-M   'P 1'
#
loop_
_entity.id
_entity.type
_entity.pdbx_description
1 polymer ?
#
loop_
_entity_poly.entity_id
_entity_poly.type
_entity_poly.pdbx_seq_one_letter_code
_entity_poly.pdbx_strand_id
1 'polypeptide(L)'
;MEKFYKQNYISVPSNFYKNDIDMQIIEWWAQDEENDDEESEEEEYEDGSKNNYENEKIKDVYTIRCFGVTKEGISVTCKINGFNPFYYIKVSDDFGKVKFHKFLSYIESSFLSRTFKNSGLAKENGRHLSGLVEKKDLFGFKNGRTYKFIKLVFTNYTALMKSRYIFKNAVNINEVTKKPTKFKLYESNFEPFMRYCHIKDILMAGWIKLPKGKYSKTQETASTQIEIEIDRRNVISLREKQDMAKFLQASWDIEVYSCDGTFPDPAKMVKDKNGNITYPNEIYQIATTYQYYGDEGPLIKHLLTLKKCAKIDDPNVIVEECKDEKELIKRWVDTISLMDPDIFYTYNGDSFDCIYLTERSLLCGLLTKKEGAITKMRYEGYVFKKLSRMSYTQADIKKEFFSSSAYGDSEFNRIYIPGRLNYDLLIHYKRGMKKYSSYKLDSIANEILKQGKNDVTAKDIFAFYESGDPEKIKTIGEYSIMDTYLLQKLVDKQLILTNIIQLANVTFVPIGFLTTRGQTIKVYSQVLRKARQMEFLVPHTNFNEDSNPIGIKTMNAHGLDDTDTGEYIEVNCGSSQLGKKMRVCGKISEIIDENEFVILSDTELQQELFNVNYRYKGSNTLVSRMWSAEDAVDDSFTGATVLEPKPGMYYDDNIAVLDFASLYPCVEISRNLCYSTLVMDDKYRDISGVKYETIEWDDKVEYKLKQTCEGVGKSGKSKGQVCGKQAYFDVDGKFYCRIHDPIKKERSSDEKFQKRDVRYSYTIVQPHKDENGNLINKGVVPAMLEELYAERKKVKKQMEKASEEGNKLLEDILNSTQLAIKVSLNSTYGFVSRNRGNLILKPLGQLTTAIGRMLIEQSKEYAEGEFLKYIKENSVLKQKIERKKLDYSEKEKELILNRFKV
;
A
#
# COMPACT_ATOMS: atom_id res chain seq x y z
N MET A 1 15.34 31.07 19.03
CA MET A 1 14.85 30.29 17.87
C MET A 1 14.95 31.02 16.53
N GLU A 2 14.64 32.32 16.44
CA GLU A 2 14.45 33.04 15.15
C GLU A 2 15.55 32.90 14.09
N LYS A 3 16.83 32.89 14.49
CA LYS A 3 17.95 32.70 13.57
C LYS A 3 17.94 31.38 12.81
N PHE A 4 17.22 30.37 13.31
CA PHE A 4 17.12 29.03 12.72
C PHE A 4 15.87 28.84 11.86
N TYR A 5 14.93 29.78 11.87
CA TYR A 5 13.76 29.71 11.01
C TYR A 5 14.19 29.65 9.56
N LYS A 6 13.46 28.85 8.74
CA LYS A 6 13.88 28.47 7.39
C LYS A 6 14.25 29.68 6.52
N GLN A 7 13.41 30.73 6.57
CA GLN A 7 13.59 31.95 5.79
C GLN A 7 14.83 32.77 6.20
N ASN A 8 15.26 32.67 7.47
CA ASN A 8 16.44 33.35 7.99
C ASN A 8 17.71 32.50 7.82
N TYR A 9 17.56 31.18 7.87
CA TYR A 9 18.68 30.23 7.81
C TYR A 9 19.11 29.91 6.37
N ILE A 10 18.17 29.81 5.43
CA ILE A 10 18.43 29.53 4.01
C ILE A 10 17.88 30.67 3.16
N SER A 11 18.77 31.50 2.61
CA SER A 11 18.38 32.59 1.71
C SER A 11 18.05 32.06 0.31
N VAL A 12 16.93 32.50 -0.26
CA VAL A 12 16.61 32.27 -1.68
C VAL A 12 17.42 33.25 -2.54
N PRO A 13 18.23 32.77 -3.51
CA PRO A 13 19.00 33.64 -4.40
C PRO A 13 18.09 34.58 -5.21
N SER A 14 18.52 35.83 -5.42
CA SER A 14 17.76 36.82 -6.20
C SER A 14 17.55 36.42 -7.67
N ASN A 15 18.41 35.56 -8.20
CA ASN A 15 18.32 35.00 -9.55
C ASN A 15 17.63 33.63 -9.60
N PHE A 16 17.00 33.15 -8.53
CA PHE A 16 16.40 31.81 -8.46
C PHE A 16 15.44 31.54 -9.63
N TYR A 17 14.50 32.47 -9.89
CA TYR A 17 13.54 32.37 -10.99
C TYR A 17 14.12 32.61 -12.40
N LYS A 18 15.43 32.91 -12.50
CA LYS A 18 16.13 33.10 -13.78
C LYS A 18 16.81 31.80 -14.26
N ASN A 19 16.69 30.71 -13.51
CA ASN A 19 17.36 29.44 -13.74
C ASN A 19 16.36 28.27 -13.84
N ASP A 20 16.83 27.10 -14.27
CA ASP A 20 16.12 25.85 -14.05
C ASP A 20 16.02 25.59 -12.53
N ILE A 21 14.92 24.99 -12.09
CA ILE A 21 14.76 24.54 -10.70
C ILE A 21 14.86 23.03 -10.67
N ASP A 22 15.91 22.52 -10.02
CA ASP A 22 16.04 21.11 -9.68
C ASP A 22 15.59 20.92 -8.22
N MET A 23 14.62 20.04 -7.99
CA MET A 23 14.15 19.71 -6.64
C MET A 23 13.96 18.21 -6.48
N GLN A 24 14.25 17.69 -5.29
CA GLN A 24 13.90 16.34 -4.90
C GLN A 24 12.56 16.33 -4.19
N ILE A 25 11.66 15.48 -4.68
CA ILE A 25 10.30 15.35 -4.12
C ILE A 25 10.35 14.56 -2.82
N ILE A 26 9.59 15.00 -1.82
CA ILE A 26 9.35 14.27 -0.57
C ILE A 26 7.89 13.84 -0.42
N GLU A 27 6.96 14.62 -0.97
CA GLU A 27 5.52 14.37 -0.84
C GLU A 27 4.74 14.78 -2.09
N TRP A 28 3.66 14.03 -2.34
CA TRP A 28 2.64 14.35 -3.32
C TRP A 28 1.32 14.63 -2.62
N TRP A 29 0.64 15.66 -3.07
CA TRP A 29 -0.73 15.96 -2.67
C TRP A 29 -1.56 16.17 -3.93
N ALA A 30 -2.56 15.32 -4.15
CA ALA A 30 -3.42 15.41 -5.32
C ALA A 30 -4.88 15.28 -4.89
N GLN A 31 -5.70 16.23 -5.30
CA GLN A 31 -7.11 16.32 -4.91
C GLN A 31 -7.89 17.11 -5.96
N ASP A 32 -9.22 17.06 -5.85
CA ASP A 32 -10.10 17.92 -6.62
C ASP A 32 -10.15 19.30 -5.93
N GLU A 33 -9.92 20.38 -6.69
CA GLU A 33 -9.89 21.78 -6.22
C GLU A 33 -10.83 22.63 -7.09
N GLU A 34 -11.49 23.63 -6.51
CA GLU A 34 -12.28 24.61 -7.28
C GLU A 34 -11.41 25.32 -8.33
N ASN A 35 -11.99 25.62 -9.49
CA ASN A 35 -11.29 26.26 -10.60
C ASN A 35 -11.54 27.77 -10.57
N ASP A 36 -10.57 28.54 -10.07
CA ASP A 36 -10.67 30.01 -9.95
C ASP A 36 -10.57 30.74 -11.30
N ASP A 37 -10.13 30.07 -12.37
CA ASP A 37 -9.85 30.68 -13.69
C ASP A 37 -11.06 30.74 -14.64
N GLU A 38 -12.24 30.25 -14.24
CA GLU A 38 -13.47 30.39 -15.04
C GLU A 38 -14.32 31.53 -14.49
N GLU A 39 -14.14 32.74 -15.03
CA GLU A 39 -15.10 33.85 -14.87
C GLU A 39 -16.51 33.34 -15.13
N SER A 40 -17.43 33.68 -14.24
CA SER A 40 -18.84 33.34 -14.32
C SER A 40 -19.48 34.01 -15.54
N GLU A 41 -19.48 33.32 -16.68
CA GLU A 41 -20.45 33.60 -17.74
C GLU A 41 -21.83 33.16 -17.22
N GLU A 42 -22.51 34.08 -16.53
CA GLU A 42 -23.94 33.99 -16.23
C GLU A 42 -24.71 34.14 -17.55
N GLU A 43 -25.04 33.02 -18.19
CA GLU A 43 -26.13 33.02 -19.18
C GLU A 43 -27.46 33.10 -18.41
N GLU A 44 -28.02 34.32 -18.31
CA GLU A 44 -29.40 34.55 -17.86
C GLU A 44 -30.37 33.81 -18.80
N TYR A 45 -30.95 32.70 -18.33
CA TYR A 45 -32.17 32.16 -18.90
C TYR A 45 -33.34 32.52 -17.98
N GLU A 46 -34.13 33.52 -18.40
CA GLU A 46 -35.46 33.77 -17.86
C GLU A 46 -36.38 32.61 -18.28
N ASP A 47 -36.68 31.68 -17.35
CA ASP A 47 -38.00 31.05 -17.35
C ASP A 47 -38.50 30.81 -15.92
N GLY A 48 -39.60 31.48 -15.61
CA GLY A 48 -40.21 31.49 -14.30
C GLY A 48 -41.00 30.21 -14.04
N SER A 49 -40.43 29.28 -13.28
CA SER A 49 -41.22 28.43 -12.38
C SER A 49 -40.44 28.01 -11.14
N LYS A 50 -40.99 28.35 -9.98
CA LYS A 50 -40.40 28.17 -8.64
C LYS A 50 -40.26 26.69 -8.28
N ASN A 51 -39.03 26.24 -8.08
CA ASN A 51 -38.62 25.26 -7.06
C ASN A 51 -37.16 25.55 -6.66
N ASN A 52 -36.98 26.25 -5.53
CA ASN A 52 -35.70 26.71 -4.99
C ASN A 52 -34.84 25.58 -4.37
N TYR A 53 -34.24 24.75 -5.23
CA TYR A 53 -32.99 24.03 -4.96
C TYR A 53 -32.22 23.89 -6.28
N GLU A 54 -31.72 25.00 -6.82
CA GLU A 54 -30.74 24.92 -7.90
C GLU A 54 -29.45 24.35 -7.32
N ASN A 55 -29.19 23.07 -7.61
CA ASN A 55 -27.94 22.42 -7.26
C ASN A 55 -26.81 23.07 -8.09
N GLU A 56 -25.98 23.89 -7.46
CA GLU A 56 -24.70 24.30 -8.04
C GLU A 56 -23.92 23.05 -8.46
N LYS A 57 -23.63 22.95 -9.77
CA LYS A 57 -22.88 21.82 -10.32
C LYS A 57 -21.43 21.90 -9.86
N ILE A 58 -20.85 20.77 -9.46
CA ILE A 58 -19.44 20.69 -9.05
C ILE A 58 -18.53 21.12 -10.20
N LYS A 59 -17.69 22.15 -9.98
CA LYS A 59 -16.76 22.74 -10.97
C LYS A 59 -15.30 22.30 -10.77
N ASP A 60 -15.02 21.51 -9.74
CA ASP A 60 -13.66 21.15 -9.34
C ASP A 60 -12.87 20.49 -10.46
N VAL A 61 -11.56 20.76 -10.47
CA VAL A 61 -10.57 20.18 -11.37
C VAL A 61 -9.55 19.37 -10.56
N TYR A 62 -9.03 18.30 -11.17
CA TYR A 62 -7.99 17.51 -10.52
C TYR A 62 -6.65 18.25 -10.52
N THR A 63 -6.14 18.59 -9.33
CA THR A 63 -4.87 19.29 -9.15
C THR A 63 -3.83 18.35 -8.55
N ILE A 64 -2.62 18.35 -9.12
CA ILE A 64 -1.46 17.64 -8.59
C ILE A 64 -0.49 18.66 -8.01
N ARG A 65 -0.05 18.46 -6.77
CA ARG A 65 1.03 19.22 -6.15
C ARG A 65 2.12 18.26 -5.69
N CYS A 66 3.37 18.65 -5.89
CA CYS A 66 4.50 18.02 -5.24
C CYS A 66 5.24 19.02 -4.36
N PHE A 67 5.72 18.52 -3.24
CA PHE A 67 6.53 19.24 -2.27
C PHE A 67 7.92 18.63 -2.28
N GLY A 68 8.93 19.48 -2.20
CA GLY A 68 10.29 19.02 -2.23
C GLY A 68 11.28 20.12 -1.91
N VAL A 69 12.55 19.77 -2.05
CA VAL A 69 13.65 20.61 -1.62
C VAL A 69 14.74 20.62 -2.68
N THR A 70 15.33 21.78 -2.92
CA THR A 70 16.52 21.92 -3.77
C THR A 70 17.76 21.31 -3.11
N LYS A 71 18.89 21.28 -3.83
CA LYS A 71 20.14 20.77 -3.27
C LYS A 71 20.62 21.59 -2.07
N GLU A 72 20.36 22.89 -2.12
CA GLU A 72 20.77 23.89 -1.12
C GLU A 72 19.83 23.93 0.09
N GLY A 73 18.70 23.22 0.06
CA GLY A 73 17.74 23.18 1.16
C GLY A 73 16.55 24.14 1.03
N ILE A 74 16.37 24.83 -0.11
CA ILE A 74 15.21 25.71 -0.34
C ILE A 74 13.95 24.86 -0.52
N SER A 75 12.89 25.12 0.26
CA SER A 75 11.61 24.41 0.14
C SER A 75 10.77 24.94 -1.03
N VAL A 76 10.25 24.01 -1.84
CA VAL A 76 9.51 24.29 -3.07
C VAL A 76 8.18 23.53 -3.08
N THR A 77 7.09 24.25 -3.33
CA THR A 77 5.80 23.70 -3.73
C THR A 77 5.61 23.92 -5.22
N CYS A 78 5.31 22.85 -5.95
CA CYS A 78 5.05 22.90 -7.39
C CYS A 78 3.65 22.39 -7.70
N LYS A 79 2.76 23.26 -8.17
CA LYS A 79 1.44 22.92 -8.72
C LYS A 79 1.61 22.46 -10.18
N ILE A 80 1.15 21.26 -10.50
CA ILE A 80 1.26 20.66 -11.83
C ILE A 80 -0.12 20.65 -12.49
N ASN A 81 -0.28 21.47 -13.52
CA ASN A 81 -1.56 21.73 -14.17
C ASN A 81 -1.79 20.85 -15.41
N GLY A 82 -3.07 20.65 -15.74
CA GLY A 82 -3.53 20.07 -17.01
C GLY A 82 -3.56 18.55 -17.10
N PHE A 83 -3.44 17.81 -15.98
CA PHE A 83 -3.55 16.35 -16.01
C PHE A 83 -4.95 15.87 -15.62
N ASN A 84 -5.68 15.29 -16.57
CA ASN A 84 -7.02 14.77 -16.31
C ASN A 84 -7.01 13.29 -15.88
N PRO A 85 -7.80 12.90 -14.87
CA PRO A 85 -8.04 11.50 -14.52
C PRO A 85 -8.68 10.71 -15.66
N PHE A 86 -8.28 9.45 -15.84
CA PHE A 86 -8.89 8.57 -16.84
C PHE A 86 -8.81 7.08 -16.49
N TYR A 87 -9.70 6.29 -17.07
CA TYR A 87 -9.61 4.82 -17.10
C TYR A 87 -10.11 4.26 -18.44
N TYR A 88 -10.01 2.94 -18.63
CA TYR A 88 -10.38 2.30 -19.89
C TYR A 88 -11.52 1.29 -19.74
N ILE A 89 -12.32 1.15 -20.79
CA ILE A 89 -13.38 0.14 -20.91
C ILE A 89 -13.13 -0.65 -22.20
N LYS A 90 -13.07 -1.98 -22.10
CA LYS A 90 -12.98 -2.85 -23.28
C LYS A 90 -14.34 -2.92 -23.98
N VAL A 91 -14.34 -2.77 -25.30
CA VAL A 91 -15.54 -2.84 -26.15
C VAL A 91 -15.36 -3.82 -27.30
N SER A 92 -16.44 -4.10 -28.04
CA SER A 92 -16.39 -4.99 -29.20
C SER A 92 -15.60 -4.40 -30.36
N ASP A 93 -15.11 -5.25 -31.26
CA ASP A 93 -14.27 -4.80 -32.39
C ASP A 93 -15.06 -3.97 -33.41
N ASP A 94 -16.38 -4.17 -33.50
CA ASP A 94 -17.29 -3.37 -34.35
C ASP A 94 -17.67 -2.01 -33.72
N PHE A 95 -17.11 -1.68 -32.56
CA PHE A 95 -17.42 -0.43 -31.85
C PHE A 95 -16.79 0.77 -32.58
N GLY A 96 -17.62 1.47 -33.35
CA GLY A 96 -17.25 2.65 -34.13
C GLY A 96 -17.59 3.99 -33.46
N LYS A 97 -17.35 5.09 -34.19
CA LYS A 97 -17.59 6.47 -33.70
C LYS A 97 -19.03 6.73 -33.29
N VAL A 98 -20.03 6.21 -34.02
CA VAL A 98 -21.46 6.44 -33.68
C VAL A 98 -21.81 5.83 -32.32
N LYS A 99 -21.44 4.56 -32.10
CA LYS A 99 -21.63 3.88 -30.81
C LYS A 99 -20.88 4.59 -29.69
N PHE A 100 -19.68 5.10 -29.97
CA PHE A 100 -18.90 5.88 -29.01
C PHE A 100 -19.62 7.15 -28.55
N HIS A 101 -20.17 7.96 -29.45
CA HIS A 101 -20.91 9.16 -29.06
C HIS A 101 -22.15 8.81 -28.23
N LYS A 102 -22.94 7.81 -28.63
CA LYS A 102 -24.10 7.33 -27.86
C LYS A 102 -23.70 6.81 -26.47
N PHE A 103 -22.55 6.16 -26.37
CA PHE A 103 -21.99 5.71 -25.09
C PHE A 103 -21.62 6.88 -24.17
N LEU A 104 -21.00 7.94 -24.71
CA LEU A 104 -20.73 9.16 -23.93
C LEU A 104 -22.04 9.83 -23.49
N SER A 105 -23.02 9.98 -24.37
CA SER A 105 -24.34 10.54 -24.02
C SER A 105 -25.05 9.73 -22.92
N TYR A 106 -24.89 8.40 -22.90
CA TYR A 106 -25.40 7.56 -21.82
C TYR A 106 -24.74 7.89 -20.48
N ILE A 107 -23.42 8.07 -20.44
CA ILE A 107 -22.72 8.50 -19.23
C ILE A 107 -23.19 9.90 -18.81
N GLU A 108 -23.24 10.86 -19.73
CA GLU A 108 -23.62 12.24 -19.42
C GLU A 108 -25.07 12.35 -18.91
N SER A 109 -25.96 11.48 -19.38
CA SER A 109 -27.37 11.43 -18.95
C SER A 109 -27.58 10.71 -17.62
N SER A 110 -26.59 9.99 -17.09
CA SER A 110 -26.66 9.30 -15.80
C SER A 110 -26.85 10.28 -14.64
N PHE A 111 -27.71 9.94 -13.68
CA PHE A 111 -27.95 10.74 -12.48
C PHE A 111 -26.64 11.07 -11.72
N LEU A 112 -25.71 10.10 -11.66
CA LEU A 112 -24.41 10.29 -11.02
C LEU A 112 -23.57 11.39 -11.69
N SER A 113 -23.70 11.54 -13.01
CA SER A 113 -22.95 12.50 -13.81
C SER A 113 -23.59 13.89 -13.85
N ARG A 114 -24.92 14.00 -13.72
CA ARG A 114 -25.65 15.28 -13.73
C ARG A 114 -25.26 16.24 -12.60
N THR A 115 -24.63 15.73 -11.54
CA THR A 115 -24.13 16.54 -10.41
C THR A 115 -22.86 17.35 -10.72
N PHE A 116 -22.22 17.12 -11.87
CA PHE A 116 -20.96 17.79 -12.24
C PHE A 116 -21.16 18.74 -13.42
N LYS A 117 -20.36 19.83 -13.48
CA LYS A 117 -20.25 20.66 -14.68
C LYS A 117 -19.71 19.80 -15.83
N ASN A 118 -20.23 20.01 -17.05
CA ASN A 118 -19.93 19.17 -18.23
C ASN A 118 -20.12 17.66 -18.00
N SER A 119 -21.02 17.28 -17.08
CA SER A 119 -21.30 15.90 -16.69
C SER A 119 -20.08 15.10 -16.18
N GLY A 120 -19.01 15.81 -15.79
CA GLY A 120 -17.76 15.25 -15.28
C GLY A 120 -16.80 14.69 -16.34
N LEU A 121 -17.18 14.65 -17.63
CA LEU A 121 -16.29 14.25 -18.72
C LEU A 121 -15.49 15.46 -19.20
N ALA A 122 -14.16 15.30 -19.32
CA ALA A 122 -13.29 16.40 -19.74
C ALA A 122 -13.50 16.74 -21.22
N LYS A 123 -13.61 18.04 -21.51
CA LYS A 123 -13.74 18.61 -22.86
C LYS A 123 -12.68 19.69 -23.05
N GLU A 124 -12.19 19.83 -24.28
CA GLU A 124 -11.33 20.92 -24.73
C GLU A 124 -11.94 21.49 -26.01
N ASN A 125 -12.22 22.79 -26.05
CA ASN A 125 -12.90 23.47 -27.16
C ASN A 125 -14.22 22.76 -27.58
N GLY A 126 -15.04 22.37 -26.60
CA GLY A 126 -16.30 21.67 -26.79
C GLY A 126 -16.19 20.19 -27.20
N ARG A 127 -14.98 19.66 -27.43
CA ARG A 127 -14.76 18.27 -27.83
C ARG A 127 -14.30 17.42 -26.66
N HIS A 128 -14.84 16.21 -26.52
CA HIS A 128 -14.39 15.28 -25.49
C HIS A 128 -12.92 14.90 -25.65
N LEU A 129 -12.19 14.90 -24.53
CA LEU A 129 -10.85 14.31 -24.43
C LEU A 129 -10.88 12.77 -24.39
N SER A 130 -12.06 12.20 -24.10
CA SER A 130 -12.33 10.77 -24.22
C SER A 130 -12.20 10.30 -25.67
N GLY A 131 -11.76 9.07 -25.88
CA GLY A 131 -11.56 8.54 -27.23
C GLY A 131 -11.42 7.03 -27.30
N LEU A 132 -11.42 6.50 -28.52
CA LEU A 132 -11.12 5.08 -28.77
C LEU A 132 -9.61 4.87 -28.90
N VAL A 133 -9.10 3.81 -28.28
CA VAL A 133 -7.70 3.40 -28.36
C VAL A 133 -7.62 1.90 -28.61
N GLU A 134 -6.53 1.45 -29.21
CA GLU A 134 -6.24 0.02 -29.39
C GLU A 134 -5.04 -0.37 -28.52
N LYS A 135 -5.23 -1.39 -27.69
CA LYS A 135 -4.21 -1.91 -26.78
C LYS A 135 -4.35 -3.42 -26.59
N LYS A 136 -3.35 -4.04 -25.98
CA LYS A 136 -3.39 -5.46 -25.63
C LYS A 136 -4.05 -5.65 -24.26
N ASP A 137 -4.70 -6.79 -24.06
CA ASP A 137 -5.24 -7.20 -22.77
C ASP A 137 -4.19 -8.00 -22.00
N LEU A 138 -3.90 -7.62 -20.75
CA LEU A 138 -2.89 -8.32 -19.94
C LEU A 138 -3.33 -9.74 -19.55
N PHE A 139 -4.64 -10.01 -19.48
CA PHE A 139 -5.15 -11.22 -18.81
C PHE A 139 -5.46 -12.36 -19.79
N GLY A 140 -4.58 -13.36 -19.79
CA GLY A 140 -4.59 -14.51 -20.70
C GLY A 140 -3.81 -14.26 -21.98
N PHE A 141 -3.19 -15.30 -22.53
CA PHE A 141 -2.53 -15.24 -23.83
C PHE A 141 -3.55 -15.05 -24.95
N LYS A 142 -3.30 -14.05 -25.81
CA LYS A 142 -4.15 -13.69 -26.97
C LYS A 142 -3.35 -13.51 -28.26
N ASN A 143 -2.13 -14.07 -28.33
CA ASN A 143 -1.23 -14.00 -29.48
C ASN A 143 -1.05 -12.58 -30.08
N GLY A 144 -0.73 -11.61 -29.21
CA GLY A 144 -0.50 -10.23 -29.63
C GLY A 144 -1.73 -9.45 -30.07
N ARG A 145 -2.93 -10.05 -30.06
CA ARG A 145 -4.19 -9.38 -30.44
C ARG A 145 -4.41 -8.10 -29.64
N THR A 146 -4.66 -7.02 -30.36
CA THR A 146 -5.17 -5.77 -29.81
C THR A 146 -6.70 -5.79 -29.77
N TYR A 147 -7.25 -5.04 -28.83
CA TYR A 147 -8.69 -4.83 -28.69
C TYR A 147 -8.98 -3.33 -28.66
N LYS A 148 -10.21 -2.97 -29.03
CA LYS A 148 -10.70 -1.60 -28.89
C LYS A 148 -11.09 -1.33 -27.45
N PHE A 149 -10.64 -0.18 -26.94
CA PHE A 149 -10.99 0.34 -25.63
C PHE A 149 -11.50 1.77 -25.76
N ILE A 150 -12.46 2.13 -24.92
CA ILE A 150 -12.81 3.52 -24.67
C ILE A 150 -11.89 4.02 -23.55
N LYS A 151 -11.09 5.04 -23.83
CA LYS A 151 -10.42 5.86 -22.81
C LYS A 151 -11.41 6.95 -22.36
N LEU A 152 -11.92 6.84 -21.15
CA LEU A 152 -12.79 7.85 -20.54
C LEU A 152 -11.95 8.83 -19.73
N VAL A 153 -12.00 10.10 -20.10
CA VAL A 153 -11.23 11.18 -19.47
C VAL A 153 -12.20 12.11 -18.71
N PHE A 154 -11.87 12.41 -17.46
CA PHE A 154 -12.73 13.13 -16.53
C PHE A 154 -12.10 14.46 -16.12
N THR A 155 -12.94 15.44 -15.77
CA THR A 155 -12.48 16.74 -15.26
C THR A 155 -11.77 16.59 -13.91
N ASN A 156 -12.31 15.73 -13.05
CA ASN A 156 -11.84 15.51 -11.69
C ASN A 156 -11.92 14.04 -11.24
N TYR A 157 -11.27 13.72 -10.12
CA TYR A 157 -11.15 12.36 -9.62
C TYR A 157 -12.46 11.83 -9.06
N THR A 158 -13.27 12.69 -8.44
CA THR A 158 -14.59 12.32 -7.91
C THR A 158 -15.53 11.88 -9.03
N ALA A 159 -15.54 12.58 -10.17
CA ALA A 159 -16.30 12.18 -11.36
C ALA A 159 -15.84 10.83 -11.90
N LEU A 160 -14.52 10.61 -11.98
CA LEU A 160 -13.96 9.31 -12.35
C LEU A 160 -14.46 8.22 -11.40
N MET A 161 -14.38 8.43 -10.09
CA MET A 161 -14.74 7.42 -9.09
C MET A 161 -16.23 7.09 -9.12
N LYS A 162 -17.10 8.10 -9.24
CA LYS A 162 -18.56 7.89 -9.36
C LYS A 162 -18.93 7.19 -10.68
N SER A 163 -18.31 7.56 -11.80
CA SER A 163 -18.64 6.98 -13.11
C SER A 163 -18.39 5.47 -13.19
N ARG A 164 -17.42 4.93 -12.44
CA ARG A 164 -17.18 3.48 -12.35
C ARG A 164 -18.40 2.70 -11.91
N TYR A 165 -19.22 3.27 -11.02
CA TYR A 165 -20.41 2.62 -10.49
C TYR A 165 -21.55 2.52 -11.51
N ILE A 166 -21.52 3.33 -12.57
CA ILE A 166 -22.44 3.18 -13.72
C ILE A 166 -22.28 1.78 -14.32
N PHE A 167 -21.04 1.28 -14.38
CA PHE A 167 -20.68 0.00 -15.00
C PHE A 167 -20.42 -1.12 -13.98
N LYS A 168 -20.84 -0.94 -12.72
CA LYS A 168 -20.71 -2.00 -11.70
C LYS A 168 -21.54 -3.22 -12.10
N ASN A 169 -22.75 -2.98 -12.58
CA ASN A 169 -23.70 -4.00 -13.02
C ASN A 169 -23.81 -4.01 -14.55
N ALA A 170 -24.43 -5.04 -15.11
CA ALA A 170 -24.75 -5.07 -16.54
C ALA A 170 -25.70 -3.93 -16.89
N VAL A 171 -25.40 -3.19 -17.97
CA VAL A 171 -26.20 -2.06 -18.45
C VAL A 171 -26.66 -2.28 -19.88
N ASN A 172 -27.82 -1.72 -20.22
CA ASN A 172 -28.30 -1.66 -21.60
C ASN A 172 -28.20 -0.21 -22.09
N ILE A 173 -27.43 0.01 -23.14
CA ILE A 173 -27.23 1.30 -23.79
C ILE A 173 -27.87 1.22 -25.17
N ASN A 174 -28.91 2.02 -25.37
CA ASN A 174 -29.69 2.03 -26.61
C ASN A 174 -28.78 2.17 -27.84
N GLU A 175 -28.98 1.30 -28.84
CA GLU A 175 -28.23 1.26 -30.11
C GLU A 175 -26.71 1.03 -29.99
N VAL A 176 -26.21 0.77 -28.78
CA VAL A 176 -24.80 0.44 -28.52
C VAL A 176 -24.68 -1.03 -28.14
N THR A 177 -25.50 -1.49 -27.20
CA THR A 177 -25.54 -2.88 -26.73
C THR A 177 -26.78 -3.59 -27.24
N LYS A 178 -26.63 -4.84 -27.72
CA LYS A 178 -27.77 -5.68 -28.13
C LYS A 178 -28.52 -6.31 -26.96
N LYS A 179 -27.81 -6.52 -25.85
CA LYS A 179 -28.28 -7.13 -24.60
C LYS A 179 -27.61 -6.45 -23.41
N PRO A 180 -28.15 -6.58 -22.18
CA PRO A 180 -27.47 -6.11 -20.98
C PRO A 180 -26.02 -6.59 -20.96
N THR A 181 -25.08 -5.64 -20.91
CA THR A 181 -23.65 -5.91 -21.06
C THR A 181 -22.92 -5.42 -19.81
N LYS A 182 -22.14 -6.30 -19.19
CA LYS A 182 -21.24 -5.96 -18.10
C LYS A 182 -19.89 -5.53 -18.68
N PHE A 183 -19.60 -4.24 -18.61
CA PHE A 183 -18.37 -3.68 -19.19
C PHE A 183 -17.17 -3.94 -18.29
N LYS A 184 -16.10 -4.51 -18.86
CA LYS A 184 -14.85 -4.75 -18.13
C LYS A 184 -14.04 -3.45 -18.01
N LEU A 185 -13.80 -3.01 -16.78
CA LEU A 185 -13.01 -1.82 -16.46
C LEU A 185 -11.51 -2.17 -16.36
N TYR A 186 -10.68 -1.27 -16.85
CA TYR A 186 -9.22 -1.39 -16.84
C TYR A 186 -8.61 -0.16 -16.19
N GLU A 187 -7.69 -0.40 -15.26
CA GLU A 187 -6.97 0.63 -14.50
C GLU A 187 -7.88 1.66 -13.81
N SER A 188 -9.12 1.28 -13.48
CA SER A 188 -10.10 2.25 -12.94
C SER A 188 -9.88 2.59 -11.46
N ASN A 189 -9.02 1.83 -10.77
CA ASN A 189 -8.68 2.03 -9.35
C ASN A 189 -7.19 2.31 -9.17
N PHE A 190 -6.64 3.12 -10.06
CA PHE A 190 -5.26 3.56 -10.01
C PHE A 190 -5.20 5.08 -9.92
N GLU A 191 -4.49 5.57 -8.90
CA GLU A 191 -4.39 7.00 -8.58
C GLU A 191 -3.90 7.81 -9.80
N PRO A 192 -4.60 8.87 -10.22
CA PRO A 192 -4.26 9.60 -11.44
C PRO A 192 -2.86 10.22 -11.39
N PHE A 193 -2.44 10.83 -10.28
CA PHE A 193 -1.08 11.39 -10.17
C PHE A 193 0.01 10.31 -10.27
N MET A 194 -0.21 9.09 -9.74
CA MET A 194 0.74 7.99 -9.90
C MET A 194 0.86 7.60 -11.38
N ARG A 195 -0.26 7.64 -12.11
CA ARG A 195 -0.27 7.42 -13.56
C ARG A 195 0.49 8.50 -14.31
N TYR A 196 0.36 9.75 -13.90
CA TYR A 196 1.16 10.84 -14.45
C TYR A 196 2.66 10.56 -14.27
N CYS A 197 3.10 10.18 -13.06
CA CYS A 197 4.49 9.81 -12.79
C CYS A 197 4.95 8.64 -13.65
N HIS A 198 4.12 7.61 -13.82
CA HIS A 198 4.42 6.50 -14.72
C HIS A 198 4.61 6.95 -16.17
N ILE A 199 3.73 7.82 -16.69
CA ILE A 199 3.80 8.33 -18.07
C ILE A 199 5.06 9.17 -18.29
N LYS A 200 5.41 10.03 -17.34
CA LYS A 200 6.58 10.92 -17.40
C LYS A 200 7.87 10.30 -16.90
N ASP A 201 7.82 9.04 -16.45
CA ASP A 201 8.92 8.29 -15.84
C ASP A 201 9.58 9.05 -14.68
N ILE A 202 8.76 9.72 -13.87
CA ILE A 202 9.15 10.43 -12.65
C ILE A 202 9.20 9.44 -11.48
N LEU A 203 10.29 9.44 -10.73
CA LEU A 203 10.41 8.70 -9.49
C LEU A 203 9.63 9.40 -8.36
N MET A 204 8.95 8.64 -7.50
CA MET A 204 8.01 9.19 -6.50
C MET A 204 8.67 10.07 -5.44
N ALA A 205 9.95 9.87 -5.15
CA ALA A 205 10.76 10.68 -4.26
C ALA A 205 12.13 10.99 -4.89
N GLY A 206 12.15 11.13 -6.22
CA GLY A 206 13.35 11.48 -6.98
C GLY A 206 13.41 12.95 -7.36
N TRP A 207 14.45 13.28 -8.12
CA TRP A 207 14.67 14.62 -8.64
C TRP A 207 13.83 14.90 -9.88
N ILE A 208 13.29 16.11 -9.94
CA ILE A 208 12.67 16.69 -11.12
C ILE A 208 13.35 18.01 -11.47
N LYS A 209 13.33 18.34 -12.76
CA LYS A 209 13.74 19.63 -13.29
C LYS A 209 12.52 20.39 -13.81
N LEU A 210 12.46 21.67 -13.46
CA LEU A 210 11.45 22.63 -13.91
C LEU A 210 12.17 23.71 -14.75
N PRO A 211 12.06 23.64 -16.09
CA PRO A 211 12.83 24.52 -16.97
C PRO A 211 12.48 25.99 -16.81
N LYS A 212 13.50 26.85 -16.87
CA LYS A 212 13.33 28.30 -16.90
C LYS A 212 12.30 28.72 -17.96
N GLY A 213 11.39 29.62 -17.59
CA GLY A 213 10.38 30.18 -18.49
C GLY A 213 9.22 29.23 -18.82
N LYS A 214 9.17 28.05 -18.18
CA LYS A 214 8.03 27.12 -18.27
C LYS A 214 7.17 27.09 -17.01
N TYR A 215 7.66 27.67 -15.91
CA TYR A 215 6.93 27.82 -14.66
C TYR A 215 6.58 29.30 -14.40
N SER A 216 5.49 29.53 -13.68
CA SER A 216 5.07 30.83 -13.14
C SER A 216 5.13 30.81 -11.62
N LYS A 217 5.39 31.99 -11.03
CA LYS A 217 5.37 32.18 -9.57
C LYS A 217 3.93 32.30 -9.10
N THR A 218 3.59 31.59 -8.03
CA THR A 218 2.33 31.73 -7.27
C THR A 218 2.70 31.97 -5.80
N GLN A 219 1.87 32.61 -4.98
CA GLN A 219 2.23 32.89 -3.56
C GLN A 219 1.08 32.85 -2.56
N GLU A 220 -0.05 32.24 -2.89
CA GLU A 220 -1.26 32.36 -2.06
C GLU A 220 -1.67 31.05 -1.39
N THR A 221 -1.01 29.94 -1.74
CA THR A 221 -1.56 28.62 -1.46
C THR A 221 -0.67 27.72 -0.62
N ALA A 222 0.61 28.05 -0.48
CA ALA A 222 1.56 27.31 0.36
C ALA A 222 2.53 28.19 1.19
N SER A 223 3.06 27.64 2.30
CA SER A 223 4.00 28.29 3.21
C SER A 223 5.49 28.00 2.95
N THR A 224 5.79 27.28 1.87
CA THR A 224 7.17 27.04 1.42
C THR A 224 7.86 28.33 0.98
N GLN A 225 9.20 28.32 0.93
CA GLN A 225 9.95 29.50 0.48
C GLN A 225 9.65 29.86 -0.99
N ILE A 226 9.39 28.84 -1.81
CA ILE A 226 9.03 28.98 -3.21
C ILE A 226 7.73 28.25 -3.48
N GLU A 227 6.82 28.92 -4.17
CA GLU A 227 5.62 28.32 -4.72
C GLU A 227 5.55 28.70 -6.21
N ILE A 228 5.34 27.69 -7.05
CA ILE A 228 5.29 27.81 -8.50
C ILE A 228 4.24 26.88 -9.07
N GLU A 229 3.83 27.17 -10.29
CA GLU A 229 3.01 26.28 -11.10
C GLU A 229 3.66 25.99 -12.45
N ILE A 230 3.33 24.84 -13.03
CA ILE A 230 3.87 24.39 -14.30
C ILE A 230 2.87 23.48 -15.04
N ASP A 231 2.80 23.59 -16.36
CA ASP A 231 2.09 22.60 -17.16
C ASP A 231 2.80 21.24 -17.09
N ARG A 232 2.03 20.17 -16.85
CA ARG A 232 2.50 18.77 -16.78
C ARG A 232 3.47 18.34 -17.88
N ARG A 233 3.36 18.92 -19.09
CA ARG A 233 4.19 18.57 -20.24
C ARG A 233 5.64 18.98 -20.01
N ASN A 234 5.86 20.08 -19.28
CA ASN A 234 7.17 20.72 -19.11
C ASN A 234 7.99 20.16 -17.94
N VAL A 235 7.41 19.35 -17.05
CA VAL A 235 8.16 18.69 -15.97
C VAL A 235 9.10 17.63 -16.55
N ILE A 236 10.37 17.65 -16.13
CA ILE A 236 11.41 16.73 -16.61
C ILE A 236 11.85 15.82 -15.46
N SER A 237 11.83 14.51 -15.68
CA SER A 237 12.37 13.53 -14.73
C SER A 237 13.90 13.54 -14.75
N LEU A 238 14.53 13.58 -13.59
CA LEU A 238 15.98 13.41 -13.40
C LEU A 238 16.28 12.07 -12.74
N ARG A 239 15.61 10.98 -13.14
CA ARG A 239 15.68 9.66 -12.48
C ARG A 239 17.08 9.06 -12.32
N GLU A 240 18.05 9.45 -13.14
CA GLU A 240 19.44 8.97 -13.02
C GLU A 240 20.22 9.70 -11.90
N LYS A 241 19.71 10.80 -11.37
CA LYS A 241 20.33 11.58 -10.29
C LYS A 241 20.10 10.87 -8.94
N GLN A 242 21.20 10.39 -8.34
CA GLN A 242 21.20 9.52 -7.15
C GLN A 242 21.45 10.24 -5.82
N ASP A 243 21.80 11.52 -5.84
CA ASP A 243 22.09 12.28 -4.63
C ASP A 243 20.82 12.65 -3.86
N MET A 244 21.02 13.15 -2.64
CA MET A 244 19.93 13.58 -1.75
C MET A 244 19.93 15.11 -1.60
N ALA A 245 18.73 15.67 -1.44
CA ALA A 245 18.50 17.06 -1.08
C ALA A 245 18.72 17.28 0.42
N LYS A 246 18.92 18.54 0.80
CA LYS A 246 19.12 18.95 2.19
C LYS A 246 17.78 19.07 2.93
N PHE A 247 17.11 17.93 3.12
CA PHE A 247 15.83 17.85 3.84
C PHE A 247 15.99 18.20 5.32
N LEU A 248 15.08 19.01 5.87
CA LEU A 248 15.01 19.28 7.30
C LEU A 248 14.16 18.20 8.00
N GLN A 249 14.75 17.50 8.94
CA GLN A 249 14.13 16.44 9.74
C GLN A 249 13.79 16.99 11.13
N ALA A 250 12.64 16.59 11.69
CA ALA A 250 12.20 16.96 13.03
C ALA A 250 11.76 15.73 13.83
N SER A 251 12.55 15.32 14.82
CA SER A 251 12.17 14.30 15.79
C SER A 251 11.52 14.96 17.00
N TRP A 252 10.31 14.55 17.41
CA TRP A 252 9.58 15.21 18.50
C TRP A 252 8.88 14.22 19.43
N ASP A 253 8.62 14.66 20.66
CA ASP A 253 8.05 13.88 21.77
C ASP A 253 7.37 14.84 22.77
N ILE A 254 6.35 14.35 23.49
CA ILE A 254 5.64 15.13 24.52
C ILE A 254 5.78 14.49 25.91
N GLU A 255 5.80 15.32 26.94
CA GLU A 255 5.59 14.88 28.31
C GLU A 255 4.26 15.39 28.84
N VAL A 256 3.56 14.50 29.54
CA VAL A 256 2.20 14.74 30.03
C VAL A 256 2.10 14.38 31.51
N TYR A 257 1.30 15.14 32.25
CA TYR A 257 1.09 14.89 33.68
C TYR A 257 -0.01 13.85 33.91
N SER A 258 0.07 13.16 35.06
CA SER A 258 -1.00 12.27 35.55
C SER A 258 -1.29 12.56 37.00
N CYS A 259 -2.45 13.16 37.28
CA CYS A 259 -2.81 13.61 38.63
C CYS A 259 -3.04 12.47 39.63
N ASP A 260 -3.21 11.22 39.19
CA ASP A 260 -3.41 10.06 40.05
C ASP A 260 -2.38 8.93 39.81
N GLY A 261 -1.34 9.21 39.03
CA GLY A 261 -0.26 8.27 38.74
C GLY A 261 -0.66 7.08 37.86
N THR A 262 -1.89 7.06 37.31
CA THR A 262 -2.31 6.08 36.30
C THR A 262 -1.83 6.48 34.91
N PHE A 263 -2.09 5.64 33.89
CA PHE A 263 -1.76 6.02 32.52
C PHE A 263 -2.49 7.33 32.14
N PRO A 264 -1.78 8.34 31.61
CA PRO A 264 -2.37 9.65 31.34
C PRO A 264 -3.59 9.58 30.40
N ASP A 265 -4.73 10.08 30.88
CA ASP A 265 -5.95 10.27 30.07
C ASP A 265 -6.17 11.78 29.85
N PRO A 266 -6.12 12.29 28.60
CA PRO A 266 -6.26 13.71 28.33
C PRO A 266 -7.65 14.25 28.69
N ALA A 267 -8.68 13.39 28.69
CA ALA A 267 -10.07 13.74 28.97
C ALA A 267 -10.46 13.59 30.44
N LYS A 268 -9.50 13.23 31.32
CA LYS A 268 -9.76 13.09 32.75
C LYS A 268 -10.26 14.39 33.35
N MET A 269 -11.47 14.35 33.90
CA MET A 269 -12.13 15.49 34.53
C MET A 269 -12.02 15.40 36.05
N VAL A 270 -11.56 16.48 36.68
CA VAL A 270 -11.57 16.65 38.14
C VAL A 270 -12.41 17.87 38.48
N LYS A 271 -13.34 17.72 39.42
CA LYS A 271 -14.12 18.84 39.96
C LYS A 271 -13.37 19.46 41.12
N ASP A 272 -13.16 20.76 41.08
CA ASP A 272 -12.65 21.49 42.23
C ASP A 272 -13.72 21.60 43.34
N LYS A 273 -13.33 22.16 44.50
CA LYS A 273 -14.24 22.36 45.64
C LYS A 273 -15.43 23.27 45.34
N ASN A 274 -15.36 24.06 44.25
CA ASN A 274 -16.38 25.00 43.82
C ASN A 274 -17.25 24.44 42.67
N GLY A 275 -17.02 23.18 42.26
CA GLY A 275 -17.76 22.52 41.19
C GLY A 275 -17.24 22.81 39.77
N ASN A 276 -16.14 23.56 39.63
CA ASN A 276 -15.54 23.81 38.32
C ASN A 276 -14.83 22.56 37.81
N ILE A 277 -14.98 22.31 36.51
CA ILE A 277 -14.33 21.18 35.85
C ILE A 277 -12.94 21.60 35.40
N THR A 278 -11.94 20.80 35.78
CA THR A 278 -10.55 20.94 35.34
C THR A 278 -10.08 19.66 34.68
N TYR A 279 -9.09 19.79 33.79
CA TYR A 279 -8.49 18.67 33.07
C TYR A 279 -6.99 18.61 33.40
N PRO A 280 -6.62 18.05 34.58
CA PRO A 280 -5.29 18.24 35.18
C PRO A 280 -4.16 17.51 34.45
N ASN A 281 -4.46 16.53 33.60
CA ASN A 281 -3.47 15.79 32.82
C ASN A 281 -3.06 16.61 31.59
N GLU A 282 -2.32 17.68 31.82
CA GLU A 282 -1.84 18.61 30.78
C GLU A 282 -0.54 18.14 30.12
N ILE A 283 -0.33 18.57 28.86
CA ILE A 283 0.98 18.54 28.22
C ILE A 283 1.81 19.66 28.84
N TYR A 284 2.91 19.29 29.49
CA TYR A 284 3.74 20.28 30.18
C TYR A 284 5.11 20.49 29.54
N GLN A 285 5.58 19.56 28.71
CA GLN A 285 6.74 19.75 27.86
C GLN A 285 6.52 19.21 26.45
N ILE A 286 7.11 19.89 25.46
CA ILE A 286 7.26 19.37 24.09
C ILE A 286 8.71 19.57 23.68
N ALA A 287 9.40 18.47 23.36
CA ALA A 287 10.76 18.49 22.85
C ALA A 287 10.75 18.30 21.32
N THR A 288 11.68 18.95 20.62
CA THR A 288 11.88 18.74 19.19
C THR A 288 13.35 18.91 18.82
N THR A 289 13.94 17.88 18.23
CA THR A 289 15.29 17.90 17.65
C THR A 289 15.19 18.11 16.15
N TYR A 290 15.82 19.17 15.64
CA TYR A 290 15.91 19.49 14.22
C TYR A 290 17.28 19.15 13.67
N GLN A 291 17.33 18.50 12.51
CA GLN A 291 18.59 18.18 11.83
C GLN A 291 18.41 18.13 10.32
N TYR A 292 19.34 18.72 9.59
CA TYR A 292 19.37 18.56 8.14
C TYR A 292 19.99 17.22 7.76
N TYR A 293 19.41 16.58 6.75
CA TYR A 293 19.96 15.34 6.20
C TYR A 293 21.42 15.54 5.75
N GLY A 294 22.30 14.66 6.23
CA GLY A 294 23.73 14.67 5.90
C GLY A 294 24.60 15.56 6.79
N ASP A 295 24.03 16.38 7.66
CA ASP A 295 24.81 17.19 8.61
C ASP A 295 25.27 16.34 9.82
N GLU A 296 26.46 16.63 10.35
CA GLU A 296 27.04 15.95 11.52
C GLU A 296 26.45 16.49 12.84
N GLY A 297 25.24 16.02 13.19
CA GLY A 297 24.57 16.34 14.44
C GLY A 297 23.42 17.36 14.29
N PRO A 298 22.73 17.68 15.40
CA PRO A 298 21.50 18.45 15.37
C PRO A 298 21.78 19.93 15.04
N LEU A 299 20.89 20.53 14.24
CA LEU A 299 20.85 21.98 14.05
C LEU A 299 20.49 22.68 15.36
N ILE A 300 19.42 22.21 16.01
CA ILE A 300 18.97 22.71 17.31
C ILE A 300 18.03 21.70 17.98
N LYS A 301 18.07 21.65 19.31
CA LYS A 301 17.17 20.91 20.19
C LYS A 301 16.33 21.93 20.96
N HIS A 302 15.03 21.95 20.72
CA HIS A 302 14.10 22.91 21.28
C HIS A 302 13.24 22.22 22.34
N LEU A 303 13.13 22.83 23.52
CA LEU A 303 12.27 22.38 24.61
C LEU A 303 11.32 23.50 25.01
N LEU A 304 10.02 23.27 24.86
CA LEU A 304 8.97 24.11 25.44
C LEU A 304 8.53 23.52 26.78
N THR A 305 8.37 24.34 27.82
CA THR A 305 8.03 23.89 29.18
C THR A 305 7.03 24.83 29.86
N LEU A 306 6.10 24.31 30.66
CA LEU A 306 5.17 25.13 31.46
C LEU A 306 5.78 25.66 32.75
N LYS A 307 6.80 24.97 33.28
CA LYS A 307 7.47 25.36 34.51
C LYS A 307 8.89 25.80 34.23
N LYS A 308 9.36 26.74 35.05
CA LYS A 308 10.73 27.24 35.01
C LYS A 308 11.74 26.10 35.05
N CYS A 309 12.60 26.06 34.06
CA CYS A 309 13.64 25.04 33.89
C CYS A 309 15.02 25.67 34.16
N ALA A 310 15.86 25.01 34.95
CA ALA A 310 17.24 25.43 35.10
C ALA A 310 18.01 25.28 33.77
N LYS A 311 19.12 26.01 33.64
CA LYS A 311 19.90 26.01 32.40
C LYS A 311 20.45 24.61 32.09
N ILE A 312 20.17 24.12 30.89
CA ILE A 312 20.78 22.91 30.32
C ILE A 312 22.10 23.31 29.66
N ASP A 313 23.19 22.65 30.02
CA ASP A 313 24.54 22.98 29.53
C ASP A 313 24.84 22.30 28.19
N ASP A 314 24.12 22.73 27.17
CA ASP A 314 24.33 22.30 25.79
C ASP A 314 24.08 23.49 24.85
N PRO A 315 25.07 23.88 24.03
CA PRO A 315 24.94 25.06 23.15
C PRO A 315 23.88 24.89 22.05
N ASN A 316 23.47 23.66 21.77
CA ASN A 316 22.43 23.32 20.80
C ASN A 316 21.06 23.15 21.46
N VAL A 317 20.89 23.49 22.74
CA VAL A 317 19.60 23.46 23.44
C VAL A 317 19.04 24.86 23.62
N ILE A 318 17.78 25.05 23.22
CA ILE A 318 16.99 26.24 23.56
C ILE A 318 15.79 25.78 24.38
N VAL A 319 15.63 26.38 25.56
CA VAL A 319 14.48 26.17 26.44
C VAL A 319 13.62 27.43 26.44
N GLU A 320 12.32 27.28 26.19
CA GLU A 320 11.32 28.35 26.21
C GLU A 320 10.22 28.02 27.23
N GLU A 321 10.01 28.90 28.20
CA GLU A 321 8.93 28.79 29.19
C GLU A 321 7.64 29.39 28.63
N CYS A 322 6.52 28.68 28.78
CA CYS A 322 5.19 29.09 28.33
C CYS A 322 4.27 29.27 29.54
N LYS A 323 3.35 30.24 29.50
CA LYS A 323 2.49 30.58 30.63
C LYS A 323 1.42 29.53 30.95
N ASP A 324 0.94 28.84 29.91
CA ASP A 324 -0.15 27.87 29.97
C ASP A 324 -0.03 26.86 28.81
N GLU A 325 -0.73 25.73 28.92
CA GLU A 325 -0.71 24.66 27.91
C GLU A 325 -1.14 25.16 26.52
N LYS A 326 -2.09 26.10 26.47
CA LYS A 326 -2.56 26.66 25.19
C LYS A 326 -1.45 27.41 24.48
N GLU A 327 -0.70 28.25 25.18
CA GLU A 327 0.47 28.95 24.64
C GLU A 327 1.57 27.97 24.26
N LEU A 328 1.83 26.94 25.07
CA LEU A 328 2.81 25.91 24.78
C LEU A 328 2.52 25.18 23.46
N ILE A 329 1.28 24.67 23.28
CA ILE A 329 0.87 24.00 22.03
C ILE A 329 0.93 24.99 20.86
N LYS A 330 0.39 26.19 21.03
CA LYS A 330 0.40 27.21 19.97
C LYS A 330 1.82 27.56 19.54
N ARG A 331 2.73 27.76 20.50
CA ARG A 331 4.14 28.10 20.26
C ARG A 331 4.87 26.98 19.55
N TRP A 332 4.60 25.72 19.90
CA TRP A 332 5.17 24.57 19.20
C TRP A 332 4.76 24.57 17.73
N VAL A 333 3.46 24.68 17.42
CA VAL A 333 2.99 24.64 16.03
C VAL A 333 3.48 25.85 15.22
N ASP A 334 3.53 27.04 15.83
CA ASP A 334 4.11 28.23 15.19
C ASP A 334 5.59 28.01 14.87
N THR A 335 6.34 27.40 15.79
CA THR A 335 7.76 27.07 15.58
C THR A 335 7.93 26.05 14.45
N ILE A 336 7.09 25.01 14.39
CA ILE A 336 7.11 24.02 13.30
C ILE A 336 6.85 24.69 11.95
N SER A 337 5.87 25.59 11.88
CA SER A 337 5.55 26.36 10.67
C SER A 337 6.73 27.20 10.19
N LEU A 338 7.46 27.84 11.10
CA LEU A 338 8.59 28.73 10.81
C LEU A 338 9.92 27.99 10.55
N MET A 339 10.16 26.87 11.23
CA MET A 339 11.29 25.97 10.98
C MET A 339 11.13 25.23 9.65
N ASP A 340 9.88 24.96 9.26
CA ASP A 340 9.49 24.33 8.00
C ASP A 340 10.13 22.93 7.75
N PRO A 341 10.00 21.94 8.66
CA PRO A 341 10.55 20.59 8.45
C PRO A 341 9.81 19.81 7.36
N ASP A 342 10.57 19.01 6.60
CA ASP A 342 10.06 18.18 5.50
C ASP A 342 9.50 16.84 5.98
N ILE A 343 10.05 16.33 7.09
CA ILE A 343 9.63 15.06 7.70
C ILE A 343 9.67 15.15 9.22
N PHE A 344 8.63 14.60 9.85
CA PHE A 344 8.52 14.36 11.28
C PHE A 344 8.82 12.91 11.61
N TYR A 345 9.55 12.72 12.70
CA TYR A 345 9.77 11.43 13.33
C TYR A 345 9.21 11.44 14.74
N THR A 346 8.52 10.34 15.07
CA THR A 346 8.02 10.04 16.42
C THR A 346 8.34 8.58 16.75
N TYR A 347 8.23 8.21 18.02
CA TYR A 347 8.27 6.83 18.45
C TYR A 347 7.00 6.51 19.23
N ASN A 348 6.06 5.77 18.64
CA ASN A 348 4.70 5.56 19.17
C ASN A 348 3.79 6.80 19.05
N GLY A 349 4.16 7.78 18.23
CA GLY A 349 3.39 9.01 18.05
C GLY A 349 2.01 8.81 17.46
N ASP A 350 1.83 7.87 16.53
CA ASP A 350 0.52 7.60 15.92
C ASP A 350 -0.45 6.95 16.93
N SER A 351 0.05 6.38 18.02
CA SER A 351 -0.76 5.72 19.05
C SER A 351 -0.83 6.49 20.37
N PHE A 352 -0.01 7.54 20.55
CA PHE A 352 0.03 8.33 21.78
C PHE A 352 0.11 9.83 21.49
N ASP A 353 1.28 10.36 21.12
CA ASP A 353 1.58 11.79 21.06
C ASP A 353 0.59 12.58 20.20
N CYS A 354 0.30 12.08 18.99
CA CYS A 354 -0.59 12.74 18.05
C CYS A 354 -2.04 12.82 18.56
N ILE A 355 -2.51 11.74 19.21
CA ILE A 355 -3.87 11.67 19.76
C ILE A 355 -3.96 12.58 20.97
N TYR A 356 -2.99 12.50 21.88
CA TYR A 356 -2.96 13.30 23.09
C TYR A 356 -2.90 14.79 22.76
N LEU A 357 -2.03 15.19 21.83
CA LEU A 357 -1.96 16.56 21.32
C LEU A 357 -3.30 17.02 20.74
N THR A 358 -3.97 16.17 19.96
CA THR A 358 -5.26 16.51 19.34
C THR A 358 -6.34 16.73 20.40
N GLU A 359 -6.49 15.82 21.36
CA GLU A 359 -7.50 15.92 22.43
C GLU A 359 -7.23 17.11 23.35
N ARG A 360 -5.97 17.35 23.76
CA ARG A 360 -5.62 18.54 24.54
C ARG A 360 -5.83 19.83 23.77
N SER A 361 -5.55 19.85 22.48
CA SER A 361 -5.84 21.00 21.62
C SER A 361 -7.32 21.34 21.53
N LEU A 362 -8.22 20.36 21.64
CA LEU A 362 -9.68 20.60 21.75
C LEU A 362 -10.00 21.30 23.07
N LEU A 363 -9.46 20.79 24.18
CA LEU A 363 -9.67 21.35 25.52
C LEU A 363 -9.13 22.78 25.65
N CYS A 364 -8.01 23.09 25.01
CA CYS A 364 -7.44 24.44 24.95
C CYS A 364 -8.17 25.39 23.97
N GLY A 365 -9.16 24.89 23.22
CA GLY A 365 -9.88 25.65 22.19
C GLY A 365 -9.01 26.02 20.99
N LEU A 366 -7.97 25.24 20.70
CA LEU A 366 -7.13 25.37 19.50
C LEU A 366 -7.63 24.49 18.35
N LEU A 367 -8.44 23.48 18.66
CA LEU A 367 -9.20 22.68 17.72
C LEU A 367 -10.68 22.68 18.10
N THR A 368 -11.52 22.35 17.13
CA THR A 368 -12.93 22.06 17.28
C THR A 368 -13.25 20.74 16.61
N LYS A 369 -14.32 20.10 17.07
CA LYS A 369 -14.80 18.80 16.58
C LYS A 369 -16.15 18.98 15.92
N LYS A 370 -16.28 18.54 14.67
CA LYS A 370 -17.53 18.57 13.90
C LYS A 370 -17.93 17.16 13.47
N GLU A 371 -19.24 16.88 13.52
CA GLU A 371 -19.80 15.68 12.89
C GLU A 371 -19.80 15.88 11.37
N GLY A 372 -19.08 15.01 10.65
CA GLY A 372 -19.09 15.00 9.18
C GLY A 372 -20.33 14.31 8.60
N ALA A 373 -20.61 14.56 7.32
CA ALA A 373 -21.76 14.03 6.57
C ALA A 373 -21.88 12.48 6.52
N ILE A 374 -20.81 11.76 6.89
CA ILE A 374 -20.76 10.29 6.88
C ILE A 374 -20.06 9.79 8.16
N THR A 375 -20.69 9.99 9.32
CA THR A 375 -20.31 9.43 10.66
C THR A 375 -18.82 9.49 11.06
N LYS A 376 -18.00 10.30 10.38
CA LYS A 376 -16.59 10.54 10.65
C LYS A 376 -16.44 11.88 11.34
N MET A 377 -15.82 11.87 12.52
CA MET A 377 -15.37 13.07 13.20
C MET A 377 -14.36 13.81 12.35
N ARG A 378 -14.58 15.10 12.15
CA ARG A 378 -13.62 16.02 11.54
C ARG A 378 -13.10 16.96 12.61
N TYR A 379 -11.78 17.10 12.66
CA TYR A 379 -11.10 18.05 13.53
C TYR A 379 -10.65 19.24 12.68
N GLU A 380 -10.90 20.45 13.17
CA GLU A 380 -10.48 21.67 12.49
C GLU A 380 -10.10 22.76 13.48
N GLY A 381 -9.12 23.59 13.14
CA GLY A 381 -8.69 24.69 14.00
C GLY A 381 -7.25 25.10 13.77
N TYR A 382 -6.71 25.88 14.71
CA TYR A 382 -5.41 26.53 14.60
C TYR A 382 -4.27 25.53 14.38
N VAL A 383 -4.21 24.45 15.18
CA VAL A 383 -3.12 23.47 15.13
C VAL A 383 -3.03 22.82 13.75
N PHE A 384 -4.14 22.27 13.25
CA PHE A 384 -4.14 21.55 11.97
C PHE A 384 -3.95 22.49 10.78
N LYS A 385 -4.45 23.73 10.85
CA LYS A 385 -4.19 24.75 9.82
C LYS A 385 -2.71 25.13 9.76
N LYS A 386 -2.07 25.36 10.92
CA LYS A 386 -0.67 25.81 10.99
C LYS A 386 0.37 24.72 10.74
N LEU A 387 0.05 23.46 11.04
CA LEU A 387 0.92 22.33 10.69
C LEU A 387 1.04 22.14 9.17
N SER A 388 -0.07 22.34 8.45
CA SER A 388 -0.10 22.22 6.99
C SER A 388 0.84 23.21 6.32
N ARG A 389 1.48 22.78 5.21
CA ARG A 389 2.11 23.73 4.30
C ARG A 389 1.10 24.45 3.42
N MET A 390 -0.16 24.01 3.36
CA MET A 390 -1.19 24.59 2.50
C MET A 390 -2.11 25.52 3.28
N SER A 391 -2.49 26.66 2.68
CA SER A 391 -3.34 27.68 3.35
C SER A 391 -4.81 27.26 3.46
N TYR A 392 -5.32 26.53 2.46
CA TYR A 392 -6.73 26.15 2.32
C TYR A 392 -7.00 24.68 2.71
N THR A 393 -5.96 23.85 2.76
CA THR A 393 -6.07 22.44 3.20
C THR A 393 -5.33 22.28 4.52
N GLN A 394 -6.04 21.99 5.60
CA GLN A 394 -5.46 21.71 6.92
C GLN A 394 -4.99 20.25 7.05
N ALA A 395 -4.16 19.97 8.06
CA ALA A 395 -3.86 18.60 8.46
C ALA A 395 -5.12 17.84 8.91
N ASP A 396 -5.09 16.52 8.83
CA ASP A 396 -6.20 15.65 9.21
C ASP A 396 -5.69 14.42 9.97
N ILE A 397 -6.41 13.99 11.00
CA ILE A 397 -6.09 12.78 11.76
C ILE A 397 -7.03 11.66 11.32
N LYS A 398 -6.46 10.54 10.86
CA LYS A 398 -7.24 9.39 10.41
C LYS A 398 -6.87 8.16 11.20
N LYS A 399 -7.92 7.45 11.60
CA LYS A 399 -7.82 6.11 12.16
C LYS A 399 -7.55 5.12 11.03
N GLU A 400 -6.37 4.52 11.05
CA GLU A 400 -5.92 3.54 10.07
C GLU A 400 -6.00 2.14 10.65
N PHE A 401 -6.52 1.22 9.84
CA PHE A 401 -6.54 -0.21 10.14
C PHE A 401 -5.68 -0.94 9.12
N PHE A 402 -4.75 -1.74 9.61
CA PHE A 402 -3.87 -2.53 8.76
C PHE A 402 -3.88 -3.98 9.21
N SER A 403 -4.18 -4.89 8.29
CA SER A 403 -4.18 -6.34 8.50
C SER A 403 -3.34 -7.03 7.44
N SER A 404 -2.44 -7.92 7.88
CA SER A 404 -1.71 -8.81 6.98
C SER A 404 -1.22 -10.05 7.74
N SER A 405 -1.05 -11.17 7.04
CA SER A 405 -0.44 -12.37 7.64
C SER A 405 1.00 -12.15 8.10
N ALA A 406 1.75 -11.29 7.41
CA ALA A 406 3.17 -11.03 7.70
C ALA A 406 3.42 -10.10 8.90
N TYR A 407 2.52 -9.13 9.11
CA TYR A 407 2.69 -8.10 10.15
C TYR A 407 1.60 -8.11 11.23
N GLY A 408 0.61 -8.99 11.11
CA GLY A 408 -0.56 -9.03 11.99
C GLY A 408 -1.53 -7.88 11.74
N ASP A 409 -2.44 -7.74 12.69
CA ASP A 409 -3.46 -6.69 12.73
C ASP A 409 -2.96 -5.53 13.60
N SER A 410 -3.13 -4.31 13.12
CA SER A 410 -2.74 -3.10 13.82
C SER A 410 -3.72 -1.97 13.54
N GLU A 411 -3.92 -1.14 14.55
CA GLU A 411 -4.78 0.03 14.52
C GLU A 411 -3.97 1.21 15.08
N PHE A 412 -3.97 2.34 14.40
CA PHE A 412 -3.24 3.54 14.80
C PHE A 412 -3.91 4.80 14.24
N ASN A 413 -3.62 5.97 14.82
CA ASN A 413 -4.19 7.26 14.40
C ASN A 413 -3.08 8.14 13.85
N ARG A 414 -3.09 8.36 12.54
CA ARG A 414 -2.04 9.10 11.86
C ARG A 414 -2.50 10.50 11.51
N ILE A 415 -1.67 11.49 11.82
CA ILE A 415 -1.84 12.86 11.30
C ILE A 415 -1.21 12.93 9.92
N TYR A 416 -2.01 13.27 8.92
CA TYR A 416 -1.60 13.58 7.55
C TYR A 416 -1.48 15.10 7.43
N ILE A 417 -0.29 15.58 7.06
CA ILE A 417 0.04 17.00 7.04
C ILE A 417 0.38 17.37 5.61
N PRO A 418 -0.47 18.12 4.89
CA PRO A 418 -0.19 18.46 3.50
C PRO A 418 1.19 19.11 3.34
N GLY A 419 2.06 18.45 2.58
CA GLY A 419 3.42 18.89 2.29
C GLY A 419 4.49 18.56 3.34
N ARG A 420 4.14 17.87 4.43
CA ARG A 420 5.09 17.30 5.40
C ARG A 420 4.80 15.82 5.66
N LEU A 421 5.85 14.99 5.64
CA LEU A 421 5.71 13.58 6.00
C LEU A 421 5.66 13.38 7.52
N ASN A 422 4.77 12.51 8.01
CA ASN A 422 4.77 12.05 9.39
C ASN A 422 5.11 10.55 9.46
N TYR A 423 6.19 10.20 10.16
CA TYR A 423 6.80 8.88 10.12
C TYR A 423 7.11 8.33 11.53
N ASP A 424 6.21 7.48 12.04
CA ASP A 424 6.39 6.78 13.32
C ASP A 424 7.37 5.58 13.20
N LEU A 425 8.47 5.64 13.95
CA LEU A 425 9.50 4.61 13.95
C LEU A 425 9.06 3.31 14.64
N LEU A 426 8.10 3.34 15.57
CA LEU A 426 7.59 2.10 16.16
C LEU A 426 6.95 1.21 15.10
N ILE A 427 6.17 1.82 14.20
CA ILE A 427 5.57 1.12 13.05
C ILE A 427 6.66 0.61 12.11
N HIS A 428 7.69 1.42 11.86
CA HIS A 428 8.85 1.02 11.06
C HIS A 428 9.51 -0.26 11.60
N TYR A 429 9.84 -0.30 12.89
CA TYR A 429 10.49 -1.46 13.51
C TYR A 429 9.60 -2.69 13.55
N LYS A 430 8.31 -2.54 13.90
CA LYS A 430 7.36 -3.67 13.92
C LYS A 430 7.22 -4.32 12.53
N ARG A 431 7.28 -3.52 11.47
CA ARG A 431 7.22 -3.96 10.07
C ARG A 431 8.58 -4.30 9.45
N GLY A 432 9.67 -4.08 10.19
CA GLY A 432 11.01 -4.46 9.78
C GLY A 432 11.17 -5.98 9.62
N MET A 433 12.16 -6.36 8.81
CA MET A 433 12.54 -7.77 8.65
C MET A 433 13.14 -8.34 9.94
N LYS A 434 13.95 -7.55 10.65
CA LYS A 434 14.50 -7.93 11.96
C LYS A 434 13.40 -7.85 13.02
N LYS A 435 13.21 -8.94 13.75
CA LYS A 435 12.31 -9.00 14.91
C LYS A 435 13.11 -8.78 16.18
N TYR A 436 12.57 -7.93 17.03
CA TYR A 436 13.17 -7.54 18.30
C TYR A 436 12.39 -8.18 19.46
N SER A 437 13.08 -8.50 20.56
CA SER A 437 12.45 -9.03 21.78
C SER A 437 11.58 -7.98 22.48
N SER A 438 11.96 -6.70 22.38
CA SER A 438 11.24 -5.54 22.89
C SER A 438 11.25 -4.43 21.85
N TYR A 439 10.13 -3.73 21.72
CA TYR A 439 9.96 -2.55 20.84
C TYR A 439 9.82 -1.26 21.65
N LYS A 440 10.41 -1.19 22.84
CA LYS A 440 10.58 0.09 23.55
C LYS A 440 11.74 0.85 22.91
N LEU A 441 11.62 2.18 22.84
CA LEU A 441 12.68 3.04 22.28
C LEU A 441 14.03 2.75 22.91
N ASP A 442 14.08 2.68 24.24
CA ASP A 442 15.31 2.37 24.99
C ASP A 442 15.91 1.01 24.61
N SER A 443 15.09 -0.04 24.47
CA SER A 443 15.58 -1.37 24.06
C SER A 443 16.17 -1.36 22.65
N ILE A 444 15.52 -0.66 21.72
CA ILE A 444 15.98 -0.54 20.34
C ILE A 444 17.24 0.31 20.25
N ALA A 445 17.30 1.43 20.98
CA ALA A 445 18.47 2.30 21.07
C ALA A 445 19.67 1.55 21.67
N ASN A 446 19.48 0.80 22.76
CA ASN A 446 20.52 -0.03 23.35
C ASN A 446 21.00 -1.13 22.40
N GLU A 447 20.11 -1.71 21.60
CA GLU A 447 20.50 -2.75 20.66
C GLU A 447 21.35 -2.21 19.50
N ILE A 448 20.94 -1.07 18.92
CA ILE A 448 21.52 -0.50 17.69
C ILE A 448 22.64 0.49 17.98
N LEU A 449 22.43 1.44 18.90
CA LEU A 449 23.35 2.53 19.22
C LEU A 449 24.28 2.22 20.40
N LYS A 450 23.96 1.19 21.19
CA LYS A 450 24.63 0.92 22.49
C LYS A 450 24.50 2.10 23.46
N GLN A 451 23.38 2.83 23.38
CA GLN A 451 23.04 3.97 24.24
C GLN A 451 21.67 3.69 24.87
N GLY A 452 21.56 3.95 26.18
CA GLY A 452 20.32 3.82 26.93
C GLY A 452 19.79 5.18 27.35
N LYS A 453 18.57 5.18 27.90
CA LYS A 453 17.94 6.35 28.52
C LYS A 453 18.44 6.59 29.94
N ASN A 454 18.30 7.84 30.40
CA ASN A 454 18.40 8.21 31.81
C ASN A 454 17.41 7.39 32.65
N ASP A 455 17.85 6.97 33.83
CA ASP A 455 17.08 6.12 34.76
C ASP A 455 16.11 6.99 35.60
N VAL A 456 15.01 7.42 34.99
CA VAL A 456 13.94 8.17 35.67
C VAL A 456 12.62 7.47 35.43
N THR A 457 11.90 7.12 36.50
CA THR A 457 10.61 6.45 36.37
C THR A 457 9.49 7.45 36.09
N ALA A 458 8.38 7.00 35.49
CA ALA A 458 7.22 7.87 35.27
C ALA A 458 6.68 8.51 36.57
N LYS A 459 6.78 7.80 37.70
CA LYS A 459 6.39 8.34 39.01
C LYS A 459 7.31 9.49 39.46
N ASP A 460 8.61 9.34 39.23
CA ASP A 460 9.58 10.40 39.54
C ASP A 460 9.34 11.61 38.65
N ILE A 461 9.08 11.42 37.35
CA ILE A 461 8.74 12.48 36.40
C ILE A 461 7.51 13.28 36.89
N PHE A 462 6.44 12.61 37.32
CA PHE A 462 5.24 13.29 37.84
C PHE A 462 5.53 14.05 39.14
N ALA A 463 6.28 13.47 40.07
CA ALA A 463 6.65 14.12 41.33
C ALA A 463 7.58 15.34 41.12
N PHE A 464 8.51 15.22 40.18
CA PHE A 464 9.40 16.31 39.77
C PHE A 464 8.61 17.46 39.15
N TYR A 465 7.69 17.15 38.24
CA TYR A 465 6.80 18.16 37.67
C TYR A 465 5.98 18.84 38.77
N GLU A 466 5.30 18.08 39.64
CA GLU A 466 4.48 18.62 40.71
C GLU A 466 5.24 19.58 41.62
N SER A 467 6.49 19.25 41.97
CA SER A 467 7.34 20.07 42.83
C SER A 467 7.65 21.47 42.26
N GLY A 468 7.72 21.60 40.93
CA GLY A 468 8.07 22.85 40.24
C GLY A 468 9.50 23.37 40.50
N ASP A 469 10.36 22.57 41.11
CA ASP A 469 11.77 22.90 41.35
C ASP A 469 12.54 22.97 40.01
N PRO A 470 13.16 24.12 39.66
CA PRO A 470 13.82 24.30 38.38
C PRO A 470 14.88 23.25 38.03
N GLU A 471 15.61 22.71 39.01
CA GLU A 471 16.61 21.65 38.76
C GLU A 471 15.93 20.30 38.45
N LYS A 472 14.80 20.00 39.08
CA LYS A 472 14.02 18.79 38.76
C LYS A 472 13.33 18.91 37.41
N ILE A 473 12.82 20.09 37.06
CA ILE A 473 12.29 20.37 35.72
C ILE A 473 13.37 20.24 34.65
N LYS A 474 14.61 20.65 34.96
CA LYS A 474 15.77 20.43 34.09
C LYS A 474 16.04 18.94 33.86
N THR A 475 15.99 18.11 34.90
CA THR A 475 16.14 16.64 34.75
C THR A 475 15.09 16.05 33.79
N ILE A 476 13.83 16.49 33.89
CA ILE A 476 12.79 16.07 32.93
C ILE A 476 13.09 16.61 31.52
N GLY A 477 13.48 17.87 31.41
CA GLY A 477 13.82 18.49 30.13
C GLY A 477 14.98 17.79 29.41
N GLU A 478 16.02 17.38 30.14
CA GLU A 478 17.13 16.60 29.61
C GLU A 478 16.68 15.20 29.15
N TYR A 479 15.76 14.57 29.89
CA TYR A 479 15.14 13.30 29.51
C TYR A 479 14.36 13.43 28.18
N SER A 480 13.47 14.42 28.05
CA SER A 480 12.66 14.61 26.83
C SER A 480 13.50 15.01 25.61
N ILE A 481 14.52 15.85 25.81
CA ILE A 481 15.48 16.18 24.74
C ILE A 481 16.23 14.92 24.29
N MET A 482 16.66 14.08 25.23
CA MET A 482 17.36 12.84 24.91
C MET A 482 16.47 11.87 24.13
N ASP A 483 15.17 11.77 24.43
CA ASP A 483 14.24 10.92 23.67
C ASP A 483 14.16 11.32 22.19
N THR A 484 14.00 12.61 21.92
CA THR A 484 13.97 13.12 20.53
C THR A 484 15.33 13.01 19.84
N TYR A 485 16.44 13.19 20.56
CA TYR A 485 17.78 13.11 19.97
C TYR A 485 18.23 11.66 19.72
N LEU A 486 17.94 10.73 20.63
CA LEU A 486 18.15 9.29 20.42
C LEU A 486 17.36 8.79 19.21
N LEU A 487 16.12 9.28 19.05
CA LEU A 487 15.31 8.97 17.88
C LEU A 487 15.99 9.44 16.58
N GLN A 488 16.49 10.68 16.54
CA GLN A 488 17.22 11.20 15.38
C GLN A 488 18.49 10.38 15.10
N LYS A 489 19.26 10.00 16.13
CA LYS A 489 20.43 9.13 15.95
C LYS A 489 20.09 7.78 15.35
N LEU A 490 18.94 7.18 15.72
CA LEU A 490 18.46 5.94 15.11
C LEU A 490 18.15 6.13 13.63
N VAL A 491 17.46 7.23 13.28
CA VAL A 491 17.16 7.60 11.89
C VAL A 491 18.44 7.67 11.06
N ASP A 492 19.45 8.37 11.56
CA ASP A 492 20.71 8.58 10.86
C ASP A 492 21.52 7.27 10.78
N LYS A 493 21.67 6.56 11.90
CA LYS A 493 22.47 5.32 11.96
C LYS A 493 21.95 4.24 11.04
N GLN A 494 20.63 4.16 10.86
CA GLN A 494 19.98 3.17 10.00
C GLN A 494 19.64 3.70 8.61
N LEU A 495 19.96 4.96 8.32
CA LEU A 495 19.69 5.61 7.04
C LEU A 495 18.19 5.53 6.66
N ILE A 496 17.31 5.76 7.64
CA ILE A 496 15.87 5.52 7.47
C ILE A 496 15.30 6.35 6.32
N LEU A 497 15.61 7.65 6.26
CA LEU A 497 15.15 8.53 5.17
C LEU A 497 15.63 8.03 3.79
N THR A 498 16.91 7.68 3.68
CA THR A 498 17.48 7.11 2.46
C THR A 498 16.73 5.84 2.04
N ASN A 499 16.54 4.91 2.98
CA ASN A 499 15.88 3.63 2.71
C ASN A 499 14.44 3.80 2.22
N ILE A 500 13.66 4.69 2.84
CA ILE A 500 12.26 4.90 2.44
C ILE A 500 12.15 5.63 1.09
N ILE A 501 13.06 6.56 0.78
CA ILE A 501 13.12 7.20 -0.54
C ILE A 501 13.46 6.17 -1.62
N GLN A 502 14.50 5.36 -1.41
CA GLN A 502 14.89 4.37 -2.42
C GLN A 502 13.81 3.30 -2.62
N LEU A 503 13.14 2.87 -1.55
CA LEU A 503 12.01 1.95 -1.66
C LEU A 503 10.84 2.56 -2.43
N ALA A 504 10.48 3.82 -2.16
CA ALA A 504 9.43 4.55 -2.88
C ALA A 504 9.75 4.67 -4.38
N ASN A 505 11.00 4.98 -4.71
CA ASN A 505 11.47 5.12 -6.10
C ASN A 505 11.45 3.80 -6.87
N VAL A 506 12.00 2.73 -6.31
CA VAL A 506 12.03 1.40 -6.94
C VAL A 506 10.61 0.85 -7.18
N THR A 507 9.70 1.10 -6.23
CA THR A 507 8.34 0.56 -6.28
C THR A 507 7.33 1.47 -6.94
N PHE A 508 7.73 2.69 -7.32
CA PHE A 508 6.84 3.72 -7.86
C PHE A 508 5.60 3.93 -6.99
N VAL A 509 5.78 4.07 -5.67
CA VAL A 509 4.71 4.51 -4.74
C VAL A 509 5.18 5.67 -3.88
N PRO A 510 4.29 6.59 -3.45
CA PRO A 510 4.66 7.66 -2.52
C PRO A 510 5.18 7.11 -1.18
N ILE A 511 6.05 7.85 -0.51
CA ILE A 511 6.62 7.44 0.79
C ILE A 511 5.52 7.16 1.81
N GLY A 512 4.46 7.97 1.85
CA GLY A 512 3.31 7.76 2.73
C GLY A 512 2.63 6.38 2.59
N PHE A 513 2.74 5.72 1.42
CA PHE A 513 2.19 4.38 1.23
C PHE A 513 3.05 3.29 1.86
N LEU A 514 4.32 3.54 2.17
CA LEU A 514 5.22 2.52 2.73
C LEU A 514 4.83 2.12 4.16
N THR A 515 4.19 3.02 4.91
CA THR A 515 3.71 2.80 6.28
C THR A 515 2.20 2.56 6.36
N THR A 516 1.42 2.92 5.36
CA THR A 516 -0.05 2.77 5.37
C THR A 516 -0.54 1.61 4.51
N ARG A 517 0.28 1.13 3.57
CA ARG A 517 -0.09 0.07 2.61
C ARG A 517 0.91 -1.10 2.65
N GLY A 518 0.45 -2.26 2.18
CA GLY A 518 1.25 -3.49 2.13
C GLY A 518 2.13 -3.63 0.89
N GLN A 519 2.73 -4.81 0.69
CA GLN A 519 3.58 -5.08 -0.48
C GLN A 519 2.79 -5.13 -1.80
N THR A 520 1.49 -5.42 -1.74
CA THR A 520 0.61 -5.55 -2.92
C THR A 520 0.61 -4.32 -3.82
N ILE A 521 0.47 -3.10 -3.26
CA ILE A 521 0.39 -1.88 -4.07
C ILE A 521 1.71 -1.58 -4.79
N LYS A 522 2.84 -1.96 -4.16
CA LYS A 522 4.20 -1.76 -4.69
C LYS A 522 4.39 -2.56 -5.98
N VAL A 523 4.13 -3.87 -5.91
CA VAL A 523 4.22 -4.74 -7.10
C VAL A 523 3.15 -4.37 -8.14
N TYR A 524 1.93 -4.02 -7.72
CA TYR A 524 0.88 -3.58 -8.65
C TYR A 524 1.31 -2.35 -9.47
N SER A 525 1.92 -1.37 -8.81
CA SER A 525 2.43 -0.16 -9.46
C SER A 525 3.50 -0.49 -10.51
N GLN A 526 4.45 -1.37 -10.17
CA GLN A 526 5.50 -1.83 -11.07
C GLN A 526 4.92 -2.60 -12.28
N VAL A 527 3.93 -3.48 -12.06
CA VAL A 527 3.22 -4.21 -13.13
C VAL A 527 2.49 -3.25 -14.05
N LEU A 528 1.73 -2.28 -13.52
CA LEU A 528 1.06 -1.24 -14.31
C LEU A 528 2.06 -0.43 -15.15
N ARG A 529 3.20 -0.06 -14.55
CA ARG A 529 4.25 0.68 -15.25
C ARG A 529 4.78 -0.14 -16.44
N LYS A 530 5.14 -1.40 -16.21
CA LYS A 530 5.71 -2.28 -17.24
C LYS A 530 4.69 -2.66 -18.31
N ALA A 531 3.45 -2.97 -17.90
CA ALA A 531 2.34 -3.27 -18.82
C ALA A 531 2.13 -2.14 -19.82
N ARG A 532 2.10 -0.88 -19.36
CA ARG A 532 1.97 0.30 -20.22
C ARG A 532 3.11 0.40 -21.24
N GLN A 533 4.36 0.20 -20.81
CA GLN A 533 5.53 0.24 -21.71
C GLN A 533 5.47 -0.85 -22.79
N MET A 534 4.81 -1.97 -22.48
CA MET A 534 4.58 -3.08 -23.39
C MET A 534 3.20 -3.03 -24.07
N GLU A 535 2.48 -1.91 -23.96
CA GLU A 535 1.16 -1.64 -24.55
C GLU A 535 0.00 -2.55 -24.09
N PHE A 536 0.13 -3.13 -22.90
CA PHE A 536 -0.93 -3.85 -22.23
C PHE A 536 -1.74 -2.93 -21.31
N LEU A 537 -3.06 -3.15 -21.26
CA LEU A 537 -3.95 -2.59 -20.24
C LEU A 537 -4.23 -3.64 -19.17
N VAL A 538 -4.23 -3.18 -17.92
CA VAL A 538 -4.41 -4.03 -16.74
C VAL A 538 -5.87 -4.01 -16.28
N PRO A 539 -6.58 -5.16 -16.26
CA PRO A 539 -7.97 -5.19 -15.83
C PRO A 539 -8.11 -4.92 -14.33
N HIS A 540 -9.26 -4.36 -13.95
CA HIS A 540 -9.65 -4.20 -12.56
C HIS A 540 -10.49 -5.39 -12.08
N THR A 541 -9.83 -6.50 -11.78
CA THR A 541 -10.46 -7.82 -11.58
C THR A 541 -11.37 -7.96 -10.35
N ASN A 542 -11.46 -6.98 -9.44
CA ASN A 542 -12.20 -7.17 -8.17
C ASN A 542 -13.41 -6.26 -8.00
N PHE A 543 -13.65 -5.35 -8.94
CA PHE A 543 -14.71 -4.35 -8.78
C PHE A 543 -15.97 -4.67 -9.56
N ASN A 544 -15.83 -5.37 -10.67
CA ASN A 544 -16.90 -5.68 -11.61
C ASN A 544 -16.81 -7.13 -12.13
N GLU A 545 -16.08 -8.00 -11.44
CA GLU A 545 -16.08 -9.43 -11.76
C GLU A 545 -17.20 -10.14 -11.01
N ASP A 546 -17.81 -11.09 -11.70
CA ASP A 546 -18.75 -12.04 -11.13
C ASP A 546 -17.90 -13.22 -10.63
N SER A 547 -17.44 -13.15 -9.38
CA SER A 547 -16.45 -14.10 -8.85
C SER A 547 -17.01 -15.07 -7.82
N ASN A 548 -18.25 -14.86 -7.37
CA ASN A 548 -18.89 -15.72 -6.38
C ASN A 548 -19.73 -16.76 -7.12
N PRO A 549 -19.32 -18.03 -7.14
CA PRO A 549 -20.10 -19.10 -7.73
C PRO A 549 -21.32 -19.37 -6.86
N ILE A 550 -22.50 -19.33 -7.46
CA ILE A 550 -23.78 -19.64 -6.83
C ILE A 550 -24.38 -20.81 -7.59
N GLY A 551 -24.55 -21.93 -6.89
CA GLY A 551 -25.29 -23.07 -7.41
C GLY A 551 -26.78 -22.77 -7.37
N ILE A 552 -27.49 -23.10 -8.45
CA ILE A 552 -28.93 -22.98 -8.57
C ILE A 552 -29.48 -24.36 -8.92
N LYS A 553 -30.40 -24.84 -8.07
CA LYS A 553 -31.21 -26.02 -8.33
C LYS A 553 -32.65 -25.61 -8.56
N THR A 554 -33.22 -26.00 -9.68
CA THR A 554 -34.62 -25.74 -10.02
C THR A 554 -35.52 -26.90 -9.61
N MET A 555 -36.79 -26.61 -9.35
CA MET A 555 -37.79 -27.66 -9.08
C MET A 555 -38.09 -28.50 -10.33
N ASN A 556 -38.14 -27.85 -11.49
CA ASN A 556 -38.42 -28.46 -12.80
C ASN A 556 -37.25 -28.19 -13.75
N ALA A 557 -37.18 -28.93 -14.85
CA ALA A 557 -36.15 -28.74 -15.87
C ALA A 557 -36.08 -27.27 -16.33
N HIS A 558 -34.88 -26.69 -16.31
CA HIS A 558 -34.70 -25.25 -16.60
C HIS A 558 -34.60 -24.92 -18.09
N GLY A 559 -34.42 -25.92 -18.95
CA GLY A 559 -34.37 -25.75 -20.41
C GLY A 559 -33.20 -24.87 -20.88
N LEU A 560 -32.08 -24.88 -20.15
CA LEU A 560 -30.84 -24.21 -20.55
C LEU A 560 -29.97 -25.23 -21.27
N ASP A 561 -29.22 -24.77 -22.26
CA ASP A 561 -28.22 -25.58 -22.97
C ASP A 561 -26.86 -24.87 -23.03
N ASP A 562 -25.83 -25.55 -23.54
CA ASP A 562 -24.47 -25.01 -23.59
C ASP A 562 -24.37 -23.64 -24.29
N THR A 563 -25.31 -23.28 -25.17
CA THR A 563 -25.33 -21.99 -25.85
C THR A 563 -25.79 -20.85 -24.96
N ASP A 564 -26.51 -21.14 -23.86
CA ASP A 564 -26.87 -20.19 -22.82
C ASP A 564 -25.71 -19.87 -21.87
N THR A 565 -24.63 -20.65 -21.92
CA THR A 565 -23.44 -20.40 -21.12
C THR A 565 -22.89 -19.02 -21.45
N GLY A 566 -22.80 -18.19 -20.41
CA GLY A 566 -22.34 -16.83 -20.46
C GLY A 566 -23.41 -15.76 -20.62
N GLU A 567 -24.69 -16.13 -20.69
CA GLU A 567 -25.81 -15.22 -20.54
C GLU A 567 -26.07 -14.85 -19.07
N TYR A 568 -26.70 -13.69 -18.84
CA TYR A 568 -27.02 -13.22 -17.49
C TYR A 568 -28.46 -13.55 -17.11
N ILE A 569 -28.64 -14.03 -15.88
CA ILE A 569 -29.95 -14.20 -15.26
C ILE A 569 -30.08 -13.28 -14.04
N GLU A 570 -31.33 -13.01 -13.66
CA GLU A 570 -31.67 -12.27 -12.45
C GLU A 570 -32.51 -13.16 -11.54
N VAL A 571 -32.03 -13.41 -10.32
CA VAL A 571 -32.73 -14.13 -9.26
C VAL A 571 -33.38 -13.12 -8.31
N ASN A 572 -34.68 -13.26 -8.08
CA ASN A 572 -35.41 -12.46 -7.09
C ASN A 572 -35.30 -13.13 -5.71
N CYS A 573 -34.52 -12.53 -4.81
CA CYS A 573 -34.23 -13.03 -3.47
C CYS A 573 -35.14 -12.45 -2.39
N GLY A 574 -36.27 -11.83 -2.76
CA GLY A 574 -37.23 -11.26 -1.81
C GLY A 574 -37.00 -9.77 -1.54
N SER A 575 -37.21 -9.32 -0.30
CA SER A 575 -37.05 -7.92 0.12
C SER A 575 -36.29 -7.82 1.43
N SER A 576 -35.46 -6.79 1.56
CA SER A 576 -34.75 -6.46 2.80
C SER A 576 -35.72 -6.01 3.91
N GLN A 577 -35.23 -5.93 5.15
CA GLN A 577 -35.99 -5.42 6.32
C GLN A 577 -36.52 -3.98 6.11
N LEU A 578 -35.89 -3.20 5.21
CA LEU A 578 -36.29 -1.84 4.83
C LEU A 578 -37.20 -1.82 3.58
N GLY A 579 -37.74 -2.96 3.14
CA GLY A 579 -38.66 -3.07 2.00
C GLY A 579 -38.00 -2.96 0.61
N LYS A 580 -36.67 -2.83 0.53
CA LYS A 580 -35.95 -2.80 -0.76
C LYS A 580 -35.88 -4.21 -1.35
N LYS A 581 -36.37 -4.39 -2.59
CA LYS A 581 -36.27 -5.66 -3.34
C LYS A 581 -34.81 -6.09 -3.47
N MET A 582 -34.52 -7.33 -3.12
CA MET A 582 -33.22 -7.96 -3.21
C MET A 582 -33.16 -8.84 -4.46
N ARG A 583 -32.15 -8.61 -5.29
CA ARG A 583 -31.93 -9.34 -6.52
C ARG A 583 -30.47 -9.73 -6.63
N VAL A 584 -30.21 -10.93 -7.14
CA VAL A 584 -28.88 -11.41 -7.47
C VAL A 584 -28.83 -11.57 -8.99
N CYS A 585 -27.92 -10.85 -9.63
CA CYS A 585 -27.65 -11.05 -11.05
C CYS A 585 -26.39 -11.90 -11.18
N GLY A 586 -26.41 -12.90 -12.05
CA GLY A 586 -25.22 -13.68 -12.32
C GLY A 586 -25.19 -14.22 -13.73
N LYS A 587 -23.97 -14.44 -14.21
CA LYS A 587 -23.65 -15.01 -15.50
C LYS A 587 -23.69 -16.53 -15.39
N ILE A 588 -24.47 -17.21 -16.23
CA ILE A 588 -24.44 -18.68 -16.33
C ILE A 588 -23.01 -19.09 -16.68
N SER A 589 -22.39 -19.88 -15.81
CA SER A 589 -21.00 -20.31 -15.92
C SER A 589 -20.89 -21.76 -16.35
N GLU A 590 -21.76 -22.61 -15.84
CA GLU A 590 -21.76 -24.04 -16.05
C GLU A 590 -23.19 -24.55 -15.92
N ILE A 591 -23.58 -25.48 -16.79
CA ILE A 591 -24.83 -26.21 -16.70
C ILE A 591 -24.46 -27.63 -16.29
N ILE A 592 -24.94 -28.07 -15.13
CA ILE A 592 -24.56 -29.35 -14.53
C ILE A 592 -25.46 -30.45 -15.10
N ASP A 593 -26.77 -30.23 -15.05
CA ASP A 593 -27.78 -31.15 -15.59
C ASP A 593 -29.07 -30.38 -15.98
N GLU A 594 -30.20 -31.08 -16.13
CA GLU A 594 -31.48 -30.47 -16.49
C GLU A 594 -32.11 -29.59 -15.39
N ASN A 595 -31.66 -29.73 -14.14
CA ASN A 595 -32.20 -29.06 -12.96
C ASN A 595 -31.14 -28.27 -12.18
N GLU A 596 -29.85 -28.42 -12.47
CA GLU A 596 -28.77 -27.75 -11.77
C GLU A 596 -27.83 -27.00 -12.70
N PHE A 597 -27.48 -25.78 -12.32
CA PHE A 597 -26.49 -24.96 -13.01
C PHE A 597 -25.82 -23.99 -12.04
N VAL A 598 -24.67 -23.44 -12.44
CA VAL A 598 -23.90 -22.49 -11.66
C VAL A 598 -23.94 -21.13 -12.35
N ILE A 599 -24.23 -20.09 -11.56
CA ILE A 599 -24.00 -18.71 -11.98
C ILE A 599 -22.81 -18.13 -11.23
N LEU A 600 -22.07 -17.28 -11.92
CA LEU A 600 -21.10 -16.40 -11.31
C LEU A 600 -21.77 -15.07 -11.01
N SER A 601 -21.63 -14.58 -9.79
CA SER A 601 -22.28 -13.35 -9.29
C SER A 601 -21.26 -12.42 -8.63
N ASP A 602 -21.49 -11.10 -8.70
CA ASP A 602 -20.74 -10.10 -7.93
C ASP A 602 -21.13 -10.05 -6.45
N THR A 603 -22.22 -10.74 -6.11
CA THR A 603 -22.82 -10.82 -4.79
C THR A 603 -22.52 -12.20 -4.20
N GLU A 604 -21.86 -12.21 -3.04
CA GLU A 604 -21.60 -13.41 -2.24
C GLU A 604 -22.88 -13.83 -1.52
N LEU A 605 -23.20 -15.12 -1.57
CA LEU A 605 -24.36 -15.67 -0.90
C LEU A 605 -23.98 -16.14 0.53
N GLN A 606 -24.33 -15.33 1.53
CA GLN A 606 -23.99 -15.60 2.94
C GLN A 606 -24.76 -16.78 3.56
N GLN A 607 -25.93 -17.12 2.99
CA GLN A 607 -26.80 -18.19 3.48
C GLN A 607 -27.59 -18.80 2.31
N GLU A 608 -27.94 -20.07 2.41
CA GLU A 608 -28.76 -20.72 1.40
C GLU A 608 -30.15 -20.07 1.31
N LEU A 609 -30.67 -19.98 0.08
CA LEU A 609 -32.02 -19.52 -0.20
C LEU A 609 -32.82 -20.64 -0.85
N PHE A 610 -34.09 -20.73 -0.48
CA PHE A 610 -35.02 -21.74 -0.98
C PHE A 610 -36.26 -21.05 -1.53
N ASN A 611 -36.92 -21.68 -2.50
CA ASN A 611 -38.18 -21.22 -3.08
C ASN A 611 -38.13 -19.78 -3.63
N VAL A 612 -37.02 -19.43 -4.28
CA VAL A 612 -36.85 -18.14 -4.98
C VAL A 612 -37.13 -18.30 -6.47
N ASN A 613 -37.35 -17.21 -7.21
CA ASN A 613 -37.60 -17.28 -8.65
C ASN A 613 -36.50 -16.57 -9.41
N TYR A 614 -35.95 -17.19 -10.45
CA TYR A 614 -35.12 -16.48 -11.42
C TYR A 614 -35.88 -16.20 -12.71
N ARG A 615 -35.48 -15.13 -13.38
CA ARG A 615 -36.03 -14.71 -14.66
C ARG A 615 -34.97 -14.82 -15.75
N TYR A 616 -35.32 -15.48 -16.85
CA TYR A 616 -34.47 -15.60 -18.03
C TYR A 616 -35.33 -15.68 -19.30
N LYS A 617 -34.97 -14.95 -20.37
CA LYS A 617 -35.70 -14.91 -21.66
C LYS A 617 -37.25 -14.74 -21.55
N GLY A 618 -37.73 -14.08 -20.49
CA GLY A 618 -39.16 -13.85 -20.26
C GLY A 618 -39.91 -14.95 -19.49
N SER A 619 -39.27 -16.08 -19.17
CA SER A 619 -39.81 -17.09 -18.26
C SER A 619 -39.36 -16.81 -16.82
N ASN A 620 -40.22 -17.14 -15.85
CA ASN A 620 -39.85 -17.21 -14.44
C ASN A 620 -39.82 -18.68 -14.04
N THR A 621 -38.71 -19.13 -13.46
CA THR A 621 -38.52 -20.52 -13.04
C THR A 621 -38.25 -20.57 -11.54
N LEU A 622 -38.90 -21.51 -10.86
CA LEU A 622 -38.77 -21.70 -9.42
C LEU A 622 -37.47 -22.45 -9.08
N VAL A 623 -36.67 -21.81 -8.24
CA VAL A 623 -35.44 -22.33 -7.66
C VAL A 623 -35.80 -23.04 -6.35
N SER A 624 -35.56 -24.34 -6.29
CA SER A 624 -35.73 -25.13 -5.07
C SER A 624 -34.63 -24.77 -4.06
N ARG A 625 -33.38 -24.60 -4.52
CA ARG A 625 -32.23 -24.27 -3.68
C ARG A 625 -31.23 -23.39 -4.40
N MET A 626 -30.71 -22.40 -3.69
CA MET A 626 -29.59 -21.56 -4.11
C MET A 626 -28.54 -21.54 -3.00
N TRP A 627 -27.29 -21.88 -3.31
CA TRP A 627 -26.21 -22.00 -2.31
C TRP A 627 -24.89 -21.42 -2.84
N SER A 628 -23.99 -21.05 -1.93
CA SER A 628 -22.62 -20.68 -2.33
C SER A 628 -21.89 -21.93 -2.79
N ALA A 629 -21.45 -21.95 -4.05
CA ALA A 629 -20.69 -23.06 -4.64
C ALA A 629 -19.17 -22.86 -4.47
N GLU A 630 -18.74 -22.09 -3.47
CA GLU A 630 -17.33 -21.82 -3.17
C GLU A 630 -16.51 -23.07 -2.87
N ASP A 631 -17.15 -24.15 -2.39
CA ASP A 631 -16.48 -25.42 -2.09
C ASP A 631 -15.84 -26.12 -3.32
N ALA A 632 -16.14 -25.62 -4.54
CA ALA A 632 -15.46 -26.05 -5.77
C ALA A 632 -14.11 -25.34 -5.99
N VAL A 633 -13.80 -24.27 -5.25
CA VAL A 633 -12.63 -23.43 -5.46
C VAL A 633 -11.61 -23.68 -4.35
N ASP A 634 -10.47 -24.30 -4.68
CA ASP A 634 -9.39 -24.53 -3.72
C ASP A 634 -8.92 -23.23 -3.07
N ASP A 635 -9.12 -23.11 -1.75
CA ASP A 635 -8.77 -21.94 -0.95
C ASP A 635 -7.24 -21.74 -0.83
N SER A 636 -6.47 -22.78 -1.11
CA SER A 636 -5.01 -22.82 -1.06
C SER A 636 -4.46 -23.83 -2.06
N PHE A 637 -3.19 -23.68 -2.44
CA PHE A 637 -2.46 -24.64 -3.24
C PHE A 637 -1.15 -25.02 -2.54
N THR A 638 -0.55 -26.13 -2.94
CA THR A 638 0.67 -26.66 -2.32
C THR A 638 1.82 -25.66 -2.43
N GLY A 639 2.43 -25.34 -1.28
CA GLY A 639 3.53 -24.38 -1.14
C GLY A 639 4.91 -24.97 -1.47
N ALA A 640 5.94 -24.49 -0.76
CA ALA A 640 7.31 -24.99 -0.88
C ALA A 640 7.47 -26.37 -0.22
N THR A 641 8.48 -27.12 -0.66
CA THR A 641 8.95 -28.35 0.01
C THR A 641 10.05 -28.01 1.02
N VAL A 642 10.02 -28.68 2.17
CA VAL A 642 11.13 -28.73 3.12
C VAL A 642 11.69 -30.14 3.11
N LEU A 643 13.00 -30.28 2.87
CA LEU A 643 13.68 -31.57 2.93
C LEU A 643 13.81 -32.00 4.40
N GLU A 644 13.67 -33.30 4.65
CA GLU A 644 13.82 -33.86 6.00
C GLU A 644 15.25 -33.62 6.53
N PRO A 645 15.43 -32.88 7.64
CA PRO A 645 16.75 -32.62 8.19
C PRO A 645 17.30 -33.88 8.85
N LYS A 646 18.62 -34.11 8.75
CA LYS A 646 19.34 -35.09 9.57
C LYS A 646 19.78 -34.38 10.86
N PRO A 647 19.14 -34.62 12.02
CA PRO A 647 19.47 -33.89 13.24
C PRO A 647 20.80 -34.41 13.82
N GLY A 648 21.68 -33.49 14.22
CA GLY A 648 22.97 -33.85 14.83
C GLY A 648 23.86 -32.65 15.10
N MET A 649 24.94 -32.87 15.85
CA MET A 649 26.01 -31.88 16.03
C MET A 649 27.19 -32.24 15.12
N TYR A 650 27.45 -31.41 14.12
CA TYR A 650 28.49 -31.63 13.11
C TYR A 650 29.76 -30.87 13.51
N TYR A 651 30.65 -31.53 14.27
CA TYR A 651 31.88 -30.92 14.78
C TYR A 651 33.07 -31.00 13.81
N ASP A 652 33.14 -32.09 13.07
CA ASP A 652 34.28 -32.41 12.19
C ASP A 652 33.98 -32.22 10.70
N ASP A 653 32.69 -32.07 10.35
CA ASP A 653 32.22 -31.84 8.98
C ASP A 653 31.92 -30.36 8.73
N ASN A 654 32.57 -29.77 7.72
CA ASN A 654 32.18 -28.45 7.24
C ASN A 654 30.91 -28.55 6.39
N ILE A 655 29.86 -27.81 6.75
CA ILE A 655 28.60 -27.77 5.98
C ILE A 655 28.66 -26.60 4.99
N ALA A 656 28.65 -26.91 3.70
CA ALA A 656 28.48 -25.90 2.65
C ALA A 656 26.99 -25.57 2.47
N VAL A 657 26.65 -24.29 2.45
CA VAL A 657 25.28 -23.82 2.22
C VAL A 657 25.17 -23.29 0.79
N LEU A 658 24.32 -23.95 -0.02
CA LEU A 658 24.01 -23.55 -1.39
C LEU A 658 22.56 -23.06 -1.42
N ASP A 659 22.33 -21.89 -2.01
CA ASP A 659 20.99 -21.29 -2.12
C ASP A 659 20.80 -20.65 -3.51
N PHE A 660 19.56 -20.65 -3.98
CA PHE A 660 19.19 -19.92 -5.20
C PHE A 660 19.08 -18.43 -4.89
N ALA A 661 19.79 -17.61 -5.67
CA ALA A 661 19.59 -16.17 -5.61
C ALA A 661 18.18 -15.81 -6.13
N SER A 662 17.22 -15.66 -5.22
CA SER A 662 15.81 -15.31 -5.53
C SER A 662 15.13 -16.33 -6.46
N LEU A 663 14.94 -17.55 -5.94
CA LEU A 663 14.34 -18.71 -6.62
C LEU A 663 13.07 -18.38 -7.43
N TYR A 664 12.02 -17.88 -6.79
CA TYR A 664 10.74 -17.68 -7.46
C TYR A 664 10.77 -16.64 -8.58
N PRO A 665 11.38 -15.46 -8.41
CA PRO A 665 11.61 -14.55 -9.54
C PRO A 665 12.37 -15.21 -10.70
N CYS A 666 13.36 -16.06 -10.42
CA CYS A 666 14.08 -16.80 -11.45
C CYS A 666 13.21 -17.84 -12.17
N VAL A 667 12.31 -18.51 -11.45
CA VAL A 667 11.31 -19.40 -12.05
C VAL A 667 10.37 -18.61 -12.97
N GLU A 668 9.84 -17.49 -12.47
CA GLU A 668 8.93 -16.63 -13.24
C GLU A 668 9.59 -16.12 -14.53
N ILE A 669 10.87 -15.72 -14.46
CA ILE A 669 11.65 -15.31 -15.63
C ILE A 669 11.92 -16.47 -16.58
N SER A 670 12.50 -17.56 -16.09
CA SER A 670 13.01 -18.66 -16.91
C SER A 670 11.91 -19.39 -17.67
N ARG A 671 10.72 -19.47 -17.07
CA ARG A 671 9.55 -20.12 -17.67
C ARG A 671 8.55 -19.14 -18.26
N ASN A 672 8.87 -17.85 -18.25
CA ASN A 672 8.02 -16.77 -18.79
C ASN A 672 6.61 -16.75 -18.18
N LEU A 673 6.52 -16.99 -16.86
CA LEU A 673 5.24 -17.05 -16.14
C LEU A 673 4.62 -15.66 -16.02
N CYS A 674 3.49 -15.44 -16.68
CA CYS A 674 2.81 -14.15 -16.68
C CYS A 674 1.32 -14.30 -16.99
N TYR A 675 0.54 -13.31 -16.57
CA TYR A 675 -0.86 -13.15 -16.97
C TYR A 675 -1.03 -13.22 -18.49
N SER A 676 -0.12 -12.60 -19.27
CA SER A 676 -0.23 -12.50 -20.73
C SER A 676 0.29 -13.71 -21.50
N THR A 677 0.87 -14.71 -20.83
CA THR A 677 1.52 -15.87 -21.46
C THR A 677 0.83 -17.19 -21.11
N LEU A 678 -0.01 -17.21 -20.07
CA LEU A 678 -0.84 -18.36 -19.73
C LEU A 678 -1.97 -18.55 -20.75
N VAL A 679 -2.06 -19.73 -21.35
CA VAL A 679 -3.13 -20.09 -22.29
C VAL A 679 -4.35 -20.54 -21.49
N MET A 680 -5.35 -19.67 -21.41
CA MET A 680 -6.61 -19.93 -20.68
C MET A 680 -7.78 -20.32 -21.60
N ASP A 681 -7.60 -20.21 -22.91
CA ASP A 681 -8.65 -20.38 -23.91
C ASP A 681 -8.06 -21.21 -25.05
N ASP A 682 -8.67 -22.37 -25.29
CA ASP A 682 -8.11 -23.43 -26.13
C ASP A 682 -7.91 -23.01 -27.59
N LYS A 683 -8.65 -22.00 -28.07
CA LYS A 683 -8.46 -21.46 -29.42
C LYS A 683 -7.09 -20.78 -29.62
N TYR A 684 -6.35 -20.53 -28.54
CA TYR A 684 -4.99 -20.00 -28.59
C TYR A 684 -3.92 -21.08 -28.35
N ARG A 685 -4.30 -22.37 -28.32
CA ARG A 685 -3.35 -23.49 -28.38
C ARG A 685 -2.88 -23.70 -29.81
N ASP A 686 -1.66 -24.22 -29.94
CA ASP A 686 -1.10 -24.73 -31.20
C ASP A 686 -1.13 -23.75 -32.39
N ILE A 687 -1.03 -22.45 -32.13
CA ILE A 687 -0.89 -21.45 -33.19
C ILE A 687 0.48 -21.64 -33.87
N SER A 688 0.47 -21.74 -35.20
CA SER A 688 1.69 -21.84 -36.00
C SER A 688 2.69 -20.72 -35.68
N GLY A 689 3.96 -21.08 -35.51
CA GLY A 689 5.04 -20.17 -35.16
C GLY A 689 5.14 -19.81 -33.68
N VAL A 690 4.14 -20.14 -32.84
CA VAL A 690 4.19 -19.90 -31.39
C VAL A 690 4.77 -21.11 -30.67
N LYS A 691 5.72 -20.87 -29.75
CA LYS A 691 6.30 -21.92 -28.89
C LYS A 691 5.53 -22.03 -27.58
N TYR A 692 5.08 -23.24 -27.27
CA TYR A 692 4.36 -23.57 -26.05
C TYR A 692 5.19 -24.49 -25.18
N GLU A 693 4.96 -24.43 -23.87
CA GLU A 693 5.38 -25.41 -22.90
C GLU A 693 4.16 -25.81 -22.08
N THR A 694 3.89 -27.10 -21.97
CA THR A 694 2.85 -27.64 -21.08
C THR A 694 3.53 -28.28 -19.89
N ILE A 695 3.12 -27.85 -18.69
CA ILE A 695 3.66 -28.32 -17.42
C ILE A 695 2.53 -29.07 -16.72
N GLU A 696 2.79 -30.34 -16.43
CA GLU A 696 1.85 -31.23 -15.75
C GLU A 696 2.48 -31.82 -14.51
N TRP A 697 1.68 -31.92 -13.45
CA TRP A 697 2.06 -32.63 -12.24
C TRP A 697 0.83 -33.07 -11.47
N ASP A 698 1.01 -34.11 -10.66
CA ASP A 698 0.03 -34.53 -9.68
C ASP A 698 0.41 -33.95 -8.31
N ASP A 699 -0.58 -33.50 -7.55
CA ASP A 699 -0.41 -32.87 -6.24
C ASP A 699 -1.45 -33.39 -5.24
N LYS A 700 -1.16 -33.20 -3.96
CA LYS A 700 -2.10 -33.48 -2.86
C LYS A 700 -2.42 -32.19 -2.14
N VAL A 701 -3.57 -31.61 -2.47
CA VAL A 701 -3.94 -30.26 -2.03
C VAL A 701 -4.78 -30.33 -0.77
N GLU A 702 -4.44 -29.49 0.20
CA GLU A 702 -5.21 -29.32 1.43
C GLU A 702 -6.55 -28.63 1.16
N TYR A 703 -7.64 -29.18 1.70
CA TYR A 703 -8.96 -28.56 1.64
C TYR A 703 -9.62 -28.48 3.02
N LYS A 704 -10.65 -27.63 3.14
CA LYS A 704 -11.44 -27.45 4.36
C LYS A 704 -12.79 -28.15 4.21
N LEU A 705 -13.33 -28.65 5.33
CA LEU A 705 -14.69 -29.19 5.37
C LEU A 705 -15.69 -28.03 5.39
N LYS A 706 -16.89 -28.20 4.84
CA LYS A 706 -17.93 -27.15 4.73
C LYS A 706 -18.46 -26.70 6.10
N GLN A 707 -18.42 -27.60 7.07
CA GLN A 707 -19.01 -27.41 8.39
C GLN A 707 -18.13 -26.53 9.27
N THR A 708 -18.76 -25.90 10.26
CA THR A 708 -18.07 -25.15 11.30
C THR A 708 -17.77 -26.03 12.50
N CYS A 709 -16.70 -25.70 13.20
CA CYS A 709 -16.25 -26.40 14.39
C CYS A 709 -17.28 -26.32 15.52
N GLU A 710 -17.67 -27.49 16.01
CA GLU A 710 -18.59 -27.71 17.12
C GLU A 710 -17.90 -27.70 18.49
N GLY A 711 -16.57 -27.55 18.51
CA GLY A 711 -15.78 -27.52 19.75
C GLY A 711 -16.12 -26.30 20.61
N VAL A 712 -16.14 -26.49 21.94
CA VAL A 712 -16.43 -25.43 22.91
C VAL A 712 -15.13 -24.86 23.48
N GLY A 713 -15.02 -23.53 23.49
CA GLY A 713 -13.84 -22.84 24.02
C GLY A 713 -13.63 -23.11 25.52
N LYS A 714 -12.40 -23.47 25.91
CA LYS A 714 -12.06 -23.88 27.29
C LYS A 714 -11.55 -22.73 28.18
N SER A 715 -11.08 -21.61 27.63
CA SER A 715 -10.52 -20.46 28.38
C SER A 715 -10.65 -19.13 27.62
N GLY A 716 -10.44 -18.00 28.33
CA GLY A 716 -10.45 -16.66 27.74
C GLY A 716 -11.84 -16.11 27.38
N LYS A 717 -11.88 -15.15 26.43
CA LYS A 717 -13.12 -14.48 25.98
C LYS A 717 -14.14 -15.42 25.32
N SER A 718 -13.72 -16.62 24.89
CA SER A 718 -14.57 -17.61 24.21
C SER A 718 -14.97 -18.80 25.09
N LYS A 719 -14.77 -18.71 26.41
CA LYS A 719 -15.07 -19.81 27.34
C LYS A 719 -16.58 -20.13 27.33
N GLY A 720 -16.94 -21.39 27.06
CA GLY A 720 -18.33 -21.84 27.00
C GLY A 720 -19.07 -21.53 25.68
N GLN A 721 -18.43 -20.84 24.74
CA GLN A 721 -19.00 -20.57 23.42
C GLN A 721 -18.55 -21.63 22.41
N VAL A 722 -19.44 -22.01 21.49
CA VAL A 722 -19.12 -22.88 20.34
C VAL A 722 -18.17 -22.13 19.41
N CYS A 723 -17.16 -22.83 18.91
CA CYS A 723 -16.05 -22.24 18.18
C CYS A 723 -16.47 -21.53 16.89
N GLY A 724 -17.34 -22.15 16.08
CA GLY A 724 -17.83 -21.59 14.82
C GLY A 724 -16.78 -21.37 13.72
N LYS A 725 -15.50 -21.73 13.94
CA LYS A 725 -14.44 -21.64 12.92
C LYS A 725 -14.55 -22.79 11.93
N GLN A 726 -14.11 -22.62 10.68
CA GLN A 726 -14.11 -23.69 9.68
C GLN A 726 -13.50 -25.00 10.20
N ALA A 727 -14.20 -26.12 9.97
CA ALA A 727 -13.73 -27.44 10.35
C ALA A 727 -12.70 -27.99 9.36
N TYR A 728 -11.82 -28.82 9.89
CA TYR A 728 -10.76 -29.54 9.16
C TYR A 728 -10.93 -31.05 9.32
N PHE A 729 -11.64 -31.50 10.36
CA PHE A 729 -11.77 -32.92 10.64
C PHE A 729 -13.21 -33.27 10.96
N ASP A 730 -13.64 -34.39 10.41
CA ASP A 730 -14.78 -35.15 10.90
C ASP A 730 -14.23 -36.21 11.88
N VAL A 731 -14.72 -36.18 13.11
CA VAL A 731 -14.44 -37.18 14.13
C VAL A 731 -15.78 -37.65 14.69
N ASP A 732 -16.16 -38.88 14.34
CA ASP A 732 -17.41 -39.53 14.75
C ASP A 732 -18.68 -38.73 14.41
N GLY A 733 -18.72 -38.09 13.24
CA GLY A 733 -19.87 -37.32 12.77
C GLY A 733 -19.97 -35.91 13.37
N LYS A 734 -18.91 -35.45 14.04
CA LYS A 734 -18.78 -34.09 14.58
C LYS A 734 -17.60 -33.36 13.96
N PHE A 735 -17.78 -32.07 13.72
CA PHE A 735 -16.82 -31.28 12.97
C PHE A 735 -15.92 -30.44 13.88
N TYR A 736 -14.59 -30.53 13.68
CA TYR A 736 -13.61 -29.84 14.52
C TYR A 736 -12.61 -29.03 13.70
N CYS A 737 -12.21 -27.86 14.23
CA CYS A 737 -11.08 -27.10 13.72
C CYS A 737 -9.76 -27.61 14.31
N ARG A 738 -8.63 -27.17 13.75
CA ARG A 738 -7.26 -27.53 14.19
C ARG A 738 -6.94 -27.28 15.68
N ILE A 739 -7.72 -26.43 16.36
CA ILE A 739 -7.53 -26.15 17.79
C ILE A 739 -8.34 -27.10 18.65
N HIS A 740 -9.56 -27.44 18.22
CA HIS A 740 -10.52 -28.22 19.00
C HIS A 740 -10.59 -29.69 18.60
N ASP A 741 -9.77 -30.12 17.64
CA ASP A 741 -9.63 -31.52 17.25
C ASP A 741 -9.31 -32.40 18.48
N PRO A 742 -10.20 -33.34 18.86
CA PRO A 742 -10.05 -34.14 20.07
C PRO A 742 -8.85 -35.09 20.03
N ILE A 743 -8.44 -35.53 18.82
CA ILE A 743 -7.32 -36.47 18.62
C ILE A 743 -6.06 -35.80 18.07
N LYS A 744 -5.95 -34.47 18.20
CA LYS A 744 -4.84 -33.66 17.68
C LYS A 744 -3.44 -34.18 18.02
N LYS A 745 -3.27 -34.78 19.20
CA LYS A 745 -1.98 -35.31 19.69
C LYS A 745 -1.59 -36.65 19.05
N GLU A 746 -2.58 -37.40 18.56
CA GLU A 746 -2.41 -38.73 17.96
C GLU A 746 -2.19 -38.63 16.44
N ARG A 747 -2.72 -37.57 15.80
CA ARG A 747 -2.50 -37.30 14.37
C ARG A 747 -1.03 -37.05 14.02
N SER A 748 -0.55 -37.75 13.00
CA SER A 748 0.71 -37.46 12.33
C SER A 748 0.71 -36.06 11.68
N SER A 749 1.88 -35.58 11.23
CA SER A 749 1.99 -34.30 10.50
C SER A 749 1.09 -34.26 9.26
N ASP A 750 0.97 -35.37 8.54
CA ASP A 750 0.17 -35.46 7.31
C ASP A 750 -1.34 -35.55 7.57
N GLU A 751 -1.76 -36.11 8.71
CA GLU A 751 -3.17 -36.25 9.09
C GLU A 751 -3.77 -34.98 9.70
N LYS A 752 -2.96 -33.93 9.92
CA LYS A 752 -3.42 -32.62 10.43
C LYS A 752 -4.16 -31.79 9.37
N PHE A 753 -4.33 -32.33 8.17
CA PHE A 753 -5.04 -31.70 7.06
C PHE A 753 -5.79 -32.75 6.25
N GLN A 754 -6.94 -32.38 5.68
CA GLN A 754 -7.60 -33.20 4.66
C GLN A 754 -6.95 -32.89 3.33
N LYS A 755 -6.54 -33.92 2.59
CA LYS A 755 -5.88 -33.78 1.30
C LYS A 755 -6.69 -34.51 0.23
N ARG A 756 -6.75 -33.93 -0.97
CA ARG A 756 -7.31 -34.58 -2.17
C ARG A 756 -6.26 -34.61 -3.28
N ASP A 757 -6.29 -35.66 -4.09
CA ASP A 757 -5.45 -35.75 -5.28
C ASP A 757 -5.97 -34.78 -6.35
N VAL A 758 -5.06 -33.98 -6.90
CA VAL A 758 -5.36 -33.01 -7.96
C VAL A 758 -4.30 -33.15 -9.05
N ARG A 759 -4.74 -33.27 -10.30
CA ARG A 759 -3.86 -33.20 -11.46
C ARG A 759 -3.91 -31.81 -12.06
N TYR A 760 -2.75 -31.21 -12.25
CA TYR A 760 -2.59 -29.92 -12.91
C TYR A 760 -2.03 -30.11 -14.31
N SER A 761 -2.54 -29.33 -15.27
CA SER A 761 -2.00 -29.22 -16.62
C SER A 761 -2.18 -27.79 -17.09
N TYR A 762 -1.06 -27.06 -17.21
CA TYR A 762 -1.06 -25.67 -17.65
C TYR A 762 -0.16 -25.49 -18.85
N THR A 763 -0.68 -24.81 -19.87
CA THR A 763 0.08 -24.43 -21.06
C THR A 763 0.46 -22.96 -20.98
N ILE A 764 1.75 -22.69 -21.17
CA ILE A 764 2.35 -21.36 -21.17
C ILE A 764 3.10 -21.12 -22.48
N VAL A 765 3.10 -19.87 -22.93
CA VAL A 765 3.84 -19.47 -24.14
C VAL A 765 5.27 -19.08 -23.78
N GLN A 766 6.22 -19.68 -24.48
CA GLN A 766 7.65 -19.39 -24.32
C GLN A 766 8.08 -18.22 -25.23
N PRO A 767 8.97 -17.34 -24.75
CA PRO A 767 9.47 -16.23 -25.55
C PRO A 767 10.40 -16.79 -26.63
N HIS A 768 10.27 -16.30 -27.85
CA HIS A 768 11.07 -16.75 -28.99
C HIS A 768 11.27 -15.62 -29.98
N LYS A 769 12.24 -15.81 -30.88
CA LYS A 769 12.46 -14.87 -31.98
C LYS A 769 11.52 -15.20 -33.13
N ASP A 770 10.91 -14.17 -33.70
CA ASP A 770 10.20 -14.25 -34.98
C ASP A 770 11.20 -14.40 -36.15
N GLU A 771 10.67 -14.48 -37.36
CA GLU A 771 11.45 -14.59 -38.61
C GLU A 771 12.42 -13.41 -38.82
N ASN A 772 12.12 -12.25 -38.23
CA ASN A 772 12.94 -11.04 -38.30
C ASN A 772 13.97 -10.95 -37.15
N GLY A 773 14.02 -11.95 -36.27
CA GLY A 773 14.92 -11.97 -35.11
C GLY A 773 14.42 -11.18 -33.90
N ASN A 774 13.20 -10.62 -33.94
CA ASN A 774 12.62 -9.86 -32.83
C ASN A 774 12.08 -10.81 -31.76
N LEU A 775 12.35 -10.49 -30.48
CA LEU A 775 11.82 -11.26 -29.37
C LEU A 775 10.32 -10.98 -29.21
N ILE A 776 9.49 -12.01 -29.42
CA ILE A 776 8.03 -11.96 -29.25
C ILE A 776 7.57 -12.80 -28.05
N ASN A 777 6.32 -12.58 -27.63
CA ASN A 777 5.65 -13.33 -26.55
C ASN A 777 6.33 -13.28 -25.17
N LYS A 778 7.21 -12.30 -24.94
CA LYS A 778 7.75 -12.02 -23.59
C LYS A 778 6.64 -11.49 -22.67
N GLY A 779 6.47 -12.12 -21.51
CA GLY A 779 5.50 -11.70 -20.51
C GLY A 779 5.90 -10.42 -19.79
N VAL A 780 4.89 -9.66 -19.32
CA VAL A 780 5.09 -8.39 -18.58
C VAL A 780 5.83 -8.59 -17.25
N VAL A 781 5.45 -9.60 -16.47
CA VAL A 781 6.07 -9.90 -15.16
C VAL A 781 7.53 -10.34 -15.33
N PRO A 782 7.87 -11.32 -16.21
CA PRO A 782 9.25 -11.66 -16.54
C PRO A 782 10.09 -10.46 -16.99
N ALA A 783 9.55 -9.63 -17.89
CA ALA A 783 10.26 -8.45 -18.38
C ALA A 783 10.49 -7.39 -17.28
N MET A 784 9.55 -7.25 -16.34
CA MET A 784 9.70 -6.38 -15.17
C MET A 784 10.81 -6.89 -14.24
N LEU A 785 10.83 -8.19 -13.96
CA LEU A 785 11.82 -8.81 -13.09
C LEU A 785 13.23 -8.74 -13.69
N GLU A 786 13.37 -8.96 -15.00
CA GLU A 786 14.65 -8.81 -15.70
C GLU A 786 15.18 -7.36 -15.64
N GLU A 787 14.31 -6.37 -15.79
CA GLU A 787 14.66 -4.94 -15.62
C GLU A 787 15.18 -4.69 -14.20
N LEU A 788 14.48 -5.18 -13.18
CA LEU A 788 14.90 -5.05 -11.78
C LEU A 788 16.23 -5.77 -11.51
N TYR A 789 16.45 -6.97 -12.06
CA TYR A 789 17.73 -7.67 -11.92
C TYR A 789 18.88 -6.92 -12.58
N ALA A 790 18.68 -6.41 -13.79
CA ALA A 790 19.67 -5.63 -14.53
C ALA A 790 20.02 -4.33 -13.78
N GLU A 791 18.99 -3.63 -13.27
CA GLU A 791 19.15 -2.43 -12.46
C GLU A 791 19.92 -2.74 -11.17
N ARG A 792 19.57 -3.81 -10.46
CA ARG A 792 20.27 -4.22 -9.24
C ARG A 792 21.75 -4.52 -9.50
N LYS A 793 22.07 -5.15 -10.64
CA LYS A 793 23.46 -5.40 -11.04
C LYS A 793 24.21 -4.10 -11.35
N LYS A 794 23.58 -3.15 -12.06
CA LYS A 794 24.13 -1.81 -12.33
C LYS A 794 24.42 -1.06 -11.01
N VAL A 795 23.45 -1.05 -10.09
CA VAL A 795 23.57 -0.39 -8.78
C VAL A 795 24.71 -0.98 -7.96
N LYS A 796 24.84 -2.32 -7.90
CA LYS A 796 25.95 -2.98 -7.20
C LYS A 796 27.32 -2.58 -7.76
N LYS A 797 27.47 -2.52 -9.09
CA LYS A 797 28.72 -2.06 -9.72
C LYS A 797 29.02 -0.59 -9.39
N GLN A 798 27.99 0.26 -9.37
CA GLN A 798 28.15 1.67 -8.96
C GLN A 798 28.53 1.78 -7.48
N MET A 799 27.99 0.90 -6.63
CA MET A 799 28.28 0.85 -5.19
C MET A 799 29.73 0.44 -4.94
N GLU A 800 30.22 -0.58 -5.64
CA GLU A 800 31.64 -0.98 -5.63
C GLU A 800 32.55 0.19 -6.03
N LYS A 801 32.22 0.86 -7.14
CA LYS A 801 32.96 2.05 -7.61
C LYS A 801 32.95 3.20 -6.58
N ALA A 802 31.80 3.48 -5.96
CA ALA A 802 31.70 4.52 -4.93
C ALA A 802 32.54 4.17 -3.69
N SER A 803 32.62 2.89 -3.34
CA SER A 803 33.48 2.37 -2.27
C SER A 803 34.96 2.58 -2.61
N GLU A 804 35.38 2.26 -3.84
CA GLU A 804 36.74 2.50 -4.35
C GLU A 804 37.12 4.00 -4.35
N GLU A 805 36.17 4.87 -4.68
CA GLU A 805 36.34 6.34 -4.67
C GLU A 805 36.25 6.96 -3.27
N GLY A 806 35.95 6.17 -2.22
CA GLY A 806 35.79 6.65 -0.84
C GLY A 806 34.51 7.48 -0.61
N ASN A 807 33.56 7.47 -1.54
CA ASN A 807 32.30 8.20 -1.42
C ASN A 807 31.28 7.41 -0.60
N LYS A 808 31.42 7.48 0.73
CA LYS A 808 30.61 6.72 1.69
C LYS A 808 29.10 7.00 1.56
N LEU A 809 28.71 8.26 1.38
CA LEU A 809 27.30 8.64 1.25
C LEU A 809 26.66 7.99 0.01
N LEU A 810 27.35 8.04 -1.13
CA LEU A 810 26.85 7.43 -2.36
C LEU A 810 26.80 5.91 -2.24
N GLU A 811 27.82 5.28 -1.66
CA GLU A 811 27.84 3.84 -1.38
C GLU A 811 26.61 3.41 -0.55
N ASP A 812 26.31 4.15 0.52
CA ASP A 812 25.19 3.86 1.41
C ASP A 812 23.84 4.02 0.69
N ILE A 813 23.67 5.08 -0.12
CA ILE A 813 22.47 5.27 -0.96
C ILE A 813 22.29 4.11 -1.95
N LEU A 814 23.36 3.68 -2.60
CA LEU A 814 23.32 2.58 -3.58
C LEU A 814 23.06 1.24 -2.89
N ASN A 815 23.55 1.03 -1.67
CA ASN A 815 23.21 -0.14 -0.88
C ASN A 815 21.72 -0.17 -0.50
N SER A 816 21.16 0.96 -0.04
CA SER A 816 19.72 1.10 0.19
C SER A 816 18.91 0.77 -1.08
N THR A 817 19.38 1.23 -2.24
CA THR A 817 18.76 0.99 -3.54
C THR A 817 18.77 -0.50 -3.92
N GLN A 818 19.90 -1.20 -3.82
CA GLN A 818 19.95 -2.63 -4.17
C GLN A 818 19.13 -3.51 -3.21
N LEU A 819 19.00 -3.11 -1.94
CA LEU A 819 18.13 -3.77 -0.98
C LEU A 819 16.66 -3.55 -1.31
N ALA A 820 16.26 -2.33 -1.67
CA ALA A 820 14.90 -2.02 -2.13
C ALA A 820 14.51 -2.86 -3.35
N ILE A 821 15.40 -2.99 -4.34
CA ILE A 821 15.18 -3.84 -5.52
C ILE A 821 15.03 -5.31 -5.12
N LYS A 822 15.87 -5.81 -4.19
CA LYS A 822 15.74 -7.18 -3.67
C LYS A 822 14.38 -7.43 -3.03
N VAL A 823 13.85 -6.46 -2.26
CA VAL A 823 12.52 -6.55 -1.66
C VAL A 823 11.43 -6.63 -2.73
N SER A 824 11.49 -5.81 -3.78
CA SER A 824 10.55 -5.87 -4.90
C SER A 824 10.58 -7.22 -5.63
N LEU A 825 11.78 -7.72 -5.96
CA LEU A 825 11.95 -9.03 -6.60
C LEU A 825 11.25 -10.11 -5.78
N ASN A 826 11.58 -10.22 -4.49
CA ASN A 826 11.02 -11.26 -3.61
C ASN A 826 9.51 -11.10 -3.34
N SER A 827 8.97 -9.89 -3.47
CA SER A 827 7.54 -9.63 -3.25
C SER A 827 6.65 -10.00 -4.44
N THR A 828 7.23 -10.22 -5.63
CA THR A 828 6.46 -10.47 -6.86
C THR A 828 5.73 -11.81 -6.82
N TYR A 829 6.37 -12.86 -6.31
CA TYR A 829 5.72 -14.16 -6.09
C TYR A 829 4.49 -14.02 -5.18
N GLY A 830 4.66 -13.40 -4.01
CA GLY A 830 3.55 -13.21 -3.06
C GLY A 830 2.41 -12.34 -3.62
N PHE A 831 2.68 -11.54 -4.65
CA PHE A 831 1.67 -10.78 -5.37
C PHE A 831 0.84 -11.67 -6.31
N VAL A 832 1.48 -12.52 -7.12
CA VAL A 832 0.78 -13.38 -8.09
C VAL A 832 0.08 -14.57 -7.42
N SER A 833 0.59 -14.98 -6.25
CA SER A 833 0.18 -16.20 -5.56
C SER A 833 -0.88 -15.98 -4.46
N ARG A 834 -1.48 -14.79 -4.40
CA ARG A 834 -2.40 -14.41 -3.31
C ARG A 834 -3.83 -14.86 -3.54
N ASN A 835 -4.56 -14.99 -2.44
CA ASN A 835 -5.98 -15.40 -2.45
C ASN A 835 -6.98 -14.24 -2.53
N ARG A 836 -6.57 -13.01 -2.21
CA ARG A 836 -7.44 -11.82 -2.17
C ARG A 836 -6.71 -10.58 -2.73
N GLY A 837 -7.45 -9.65 -3.36
CA GLY A 837 -6.91 -8.44 -4.00
C GLY A 837 -6.92 -8.50 -5.53
N ASN A 838 -6.48 -7.44 -6.22
CA ASN A 838 -6.55 -7.35 -7.69
C ASN A 838 -5.69 -8.41 -8.41
N LEU A 839 -5.88 -8.65 -9.71
CA LEU A 839 -5.06 -9.55 -10.54
C LEU A 839 -4.75 -10.92 -9.92
N ILE A 840 -5.74 -11.57 -9.29
CA ILE A 840 -5.54 -12.94 -8.81
C ILE A 840 -5.52 -13.88 -10.02
N LEU A 841 -4.50 -14.73 -10.08
CA LEU A 841 -4.44 -15.83 -11.04
C LEU A 841 -3.68 -17.00 -10.41
N LYS A 842 -4.42 -17.85 -9.67
CA LYS A 842 -3.88 -19.00 -8.92
C LYS A 842 -2.93 -19.91 -9.74
N PRO A 843 -3.20 -20.21 -11.03
CA PRO A 843 -2.29 -21.01 -11.86
C PRO A 843 -0.85 -20.52 -11.87
N LEU A 844 -0.60 -19.21 -11.82
CA LEU A 844 0.77 -18.68 -11.77
C LEU A 844 1.47 -19.05 -10.46
N GLY A 845 0.77 -18.92 -9.33
CA GLY A 845 1.31 -19.31 -8.03
C GLY A 845 1.60 -20.81 -7.95
N GLN A 846 0.68 -21.63 -8.46
CA GLN A 846 0.80 -23.09 -8.54
C GLN A 846 2.01 -23.51 -9.40
N LEU A 847 2.16 -22.93 -10.59
CA LEU A 847 3.32 -23.18 -11.46
C LEU A 847 4.64 -22.79 -10.79
N THR A 848 4.68 -21.60 -10.18
CA THR A 848 5.91 -21.11 -9.52
C THR A 848 6.34 -22.02 -8.37
N THR A 849 5.41 -22.50 -7.53
CA THR A 849 5.76 -23.40 -6.42
C THR A 849 6.10 -24.80 -6.92
N ALA A 850 5.36 -25.36 -7.88
CA ALA A 850 5.64 -26.68 -8.44
C ALA A 850 7.05 -26.75 -9.03
N ILE A 851 7.41 -25.79 -9.88
CA ILE A 851 8.75 -25.72 -10.49
C ILE A 851 9.82 -25.46 -9.43
N GLY A 852 9.52 -24.63 -8.41
CA GLY A 852 10.40 -24.44 -7.26
C GLY A 852 10.71 -25.74 -6.52
N ARG A 853 9.69 -26.59 -6.26
CA ARG A 853 9.88 -27.91 -5.64
C ARG A 853 10.72 -28.83 -6.52
N MET A 854 10.45 -28.88 -7.82
CA MET A 854 11.24 -29.66 -8.78
C MET A 854 12.72 -29.27 -8.76
N LEU A 855 13.03 -27.97 -8.74
CA LEU A 855 14.40 -27.47 -8.70
C LEU A 855 15.12 -27.82 -7.39
N ILE A 856 14.42 -27.80 -6.26
CA ILE A 856 14.99 -28.20 -4.95
C ILE A 856 15.33 -29.69 -4.96
N GLU A 857 14.43 -30.55 -5.45
CA GLU A 857 14.69 -32.01 -5.50
C GLU A 857 15.84 -32.33 -6.47
N GLN A 858 15.88 -31.69 -7.64
CA GLN A 858 17.02 -31.83 -8.57
C GLN A 858 18.33 -31.36 -7.92
N SER A 859 18.32 -30.25 -7.18
CA SER A 859 19.51 -29.74 -6.50
C SER A 859 20.03 -30.70 -5.43
N LYS A 860 19.12 -31.35 -4.70
CA LYS A 860 19.44 -32.42 -3.76
C LYS A 860 20.06 -33.62 -4.48
N GLU A 861 19.48 -34.08 -5.60
CA GLU A 861 20.06 -35.16 -6.40
C GLU A 861 21.48 -34.83 -6.90
N TYR A 862 21.73 -33.60 -7.35
CA TYR A 862 23.08 -33.16 -7.73
C TYR A 862 24.05 -33.12 -6.54
N ALA A 863 23.56 -32.68 -5.38
CA ALA A 863 24.36 -32.53 -4.16
C ALA A 863 24.62 -33.88 -3.46
N GLU A 864 23.74 -34.87 -3.58
CA GLU A 864 23.84 -36.16 -2.88
C GLU A 864 24.17 -37.34 -3.81
N GLY A 865 24.02 -37.17 -5.13
CA GLY A 865 24.15 -38.23 -6.12
C GLY A 865 25.54 -38.39 -6.76
N GLU A 866 25.57 -39.09 -7.90
CA GLU A 866 26.80 -39.47 -8.62
C GLU A 866 27.63 -38.26 -9.07
N PHE A 867 27.03 -37.08 -9.23
CA PHE A 867 27.77 -35.87 -9.58
C PHE A 867 28.70 -35.37 -8.46
N LEU A 868 28.25 -35.37 -7.20
CA LEU A 868 29.13 -35.04 -6.07
C LEU A 868 30.23 -36.09 -5.92
N LYS A 869 29.89 -37.37 -6.15
CA LYS A 869 30.85 -38.47 -6.14
C LYS A 869 31.92 -38.27 -7.23
N TYR A 870 31.52 -37.91 -8.45
CA TYR A 870 32.43 -37.53 -9.54
C TYR A 870 33.33 -36.35 -9.17
N ILE A 871 32.78 -35.28 -8.56
CA ILE A 871 33.57 -34.12 -8.11
C ILE A 871 34.64 -34.55 -7.08
N LYS A 872 34.26 -35.41 -6.11
CA LYS A 872 35.17 -35.94 -5.08
C LYS A 872 36.25 -36.82 -5.68
N GLU A 873 35.87 -37.74 -6.57
CA GLU A 873 36.78 -38.70 -7.21
C GLU A 873 37.77 -38.02 -8.17
N ASN A 874 37.34 -36.96 -8.87
CA ASN A 874 38.15 -36.28 -9.89
C ASN A 874 38.81 -34.99 -9.38
N SER A 875 38.76 -34.70 -8.07
CA SER A 875 39.42 -33.53 -7.45
C SER A 875 39.13 -32.20 -8.17
N VAL A 876 37.91 -32.03 -8.69
CA VAL A 876 37.53 -30.87 -9.53
C VAL A 876 37.43 -29.57 -8.72
N LEU A 877 37.26 -29.68 -7.40
CA LEU A 877 37.21 -28.56 -6.46
C LEU A 877 38.60 -27.96 -6.24
N LYS A 878 38.85 -26.77 -6.81
CA LYS A 878 40.09 -25.99 -6.61
C LYS A 878 40.09 -25.09 -5.36
N GLN A 879 38.94 -24.92 -4.71
CA GLN A 879 38.82 -24.11 -3.49
C GLN A 879 39.09 -24.98 -2.26
N LYS A 880 40.12 -24.63 -1.47
CA LYS A 880 40.34 -25.21 -0.14
C LYS A 880 39.51 -24.45 0.88
N ILE A 881 38.67 -25.16 1.62
CA ILE A 881 38.07 -24.65 2.86
C ILE A 881 39.12 -24.82 3.96
N GLU A 882 39.71 -23.72 4.40
CA GLU A 882 40.63 -23.74 5.54
C GLU A 882 39.86 -23.65 6.84
N ARG A 883 40.11 -24.58 7.77
CA ARG A 883 39.51 -24.56 9.11
C ARG A 883 40.14 -23.39 9.87
N LYS A 884 39.44 -22.26 9.93
CA LYS A 884 39.84 -21.14 10.80
C LYS A 884 39.52 -21.54 12.23
N LYS A 885 40.55 -21.85 13.02
CA LYS A 885 40.39 -22.08 14.46
C LYS A 885 39.91 -20.76 15.06
N LEU A 886 38.66 -20.72 15.49
CA LEU A 886 38.13 -19.61 16.26
C LEU A 886 38.52 -19.94 17.70
N ASP A 887 39.62 -19.34 18.19
CA ASP A 887 40.17 -19.56 19.53
C ASP A 887 39.27 -18.91 20.59
N TYR A 888 38.01 -19.34 20.64
CA TYR A 888 37.05 -18.89 21.64
C TYR A 888 37.51 -19.33 23.02
N SER A 889 37.50 -18.39 23.96
CA SER A 889 37.64 -18.68 25.38
C SER A 889 36.50 -19.58 25.87
N GLU A 890 36.73 -20.34 26.95
CA GLU A 890 35.67 -21.15 27.58
C GLU A 890 34.44 -20.31 27.94
N LYS A 891 34.64 -19.04 28.31
CA LYS A 891 33.56 -18.10 28.62
C LYS A 891 32.73 -17.74 27.38
N GLU A 892 33.35 -17.60 26.21
CA GLU A 892 32.64 -17.36 24.94
C GLU A 892 31.88 -18.61 24.47
N LYS A 893 32.49 -19.80 24.62
CA LYS A 893 31.79 -21.07 24.33
C LYS A 893 30.58 -21.24 25.23
N GLU A 894 30.71 -20.95 26.51
CA GLU A 894 29.62 -21.05 27.49
C GLU A 894 28.51 -20.02 27.21
N LEU A 895 28.87 -18.80 26.80
CA LEU A 895 27.94 -17.77 26.32
C LEU A 895 27.17 -18.22 25.07
N ILE A 896 27.86 -18.85 24.12
CA ILE A 896 27.24 -19.40 22.91
C ILE A 896 26.30 -20.55 23.30
N LEU A 897 26.75 -21.49 24.12
CA LEU A 897 25.94 -22.64 24.57
C LEU A 897 24.71 -22.20 25.37
N ASN A 898 24.82 -21.19 26.23
CA ASN A 898 23.69 -20.66 26.99
C ASN A 898 22.63 -20.00 26.09
N ARG A 899 22.98 -19.55 24.87
CA ARG A 899 21.97 -19.08 23.89
C ARG A 899 21.18 -20.21 23.23
N PHE A 900 21.63 -21.47 23.36
CA PHE A 900 20.96 -22.66 22.82
C PHE A 900 20.25 -23.51 23.89
N LYS A 901 20.37 -23.15 25.18
CA LYS A 901 19.57 -23.79 26.23
C LYS A 901 18.13 -23.29 26.10
N VAL A 902 17.24 -24.21 25.74
CA VAL A 902 15.78 -24.04 25.62
C VAL A 902 15.17 -23.79 26.98
#